data_AF-A0AAP2N4E6-F1
#
_entry.id   AF-A0AAP2N4E6-F1
#
_cell.length_a   1.000
_cell.length_b   1.000
_cell.length_c   1.000
_cell.angle_alpha   90.00
_cell.angle_beta   90.00
_cell.angle_gamma   90.00
#
_symmetry.space_group_name_H-M   'P 1'
#
loop_
_entity.id
_entity.type
_entity.pdbx_description
1 polymer ?
#
loop_
_entity_poly.entity_id
_entity_poly.type
_entity_poly.pdbx_seq_one_letter_code
_entity_poly.pdbx_strand_id
1 'polypeptide(L)'
;MKKILLLLCLCLFIEEVASRELDKTFQLLPQPQSIELTSGKGINYWELSYILSSDTTSIPILGDMLNKLPRCPRKGKPIRLQLTSQHVPASPEGYMMEINDKGACISARTMTGIFYGCQTLEQLMEDSRDFNILIPAMLIIDYPAISYRAVHFDVKHHLDRMEYYYQEIDKLARYKINAVIWELEDKLRYTRRPEIGAPNAISKQEMQALCRYAKERNIEITPLVQGLGHAGFILKHHWELRENPDSDWEFCPSDPRTYDLQFDLYRDAIEAMPYSKYLHIGGDEITAIGIDQRCKATGKTPFELQMIWLKKVCDFATAHNRIPIFWDDMPLKYGGVWDLVNSNETQDEIAAKWNDKKLNESIKLFPKECVYMRWNYKDATQPGHQRILQWYHDKGLKIMGATAASCGSSPFIPRENSLAGYIKGFSKLVAQNQLEGILATAWDDGSPHSETVWRGYIAQGEYGWNPTARTVEAFKAAHAQREFGFHPNDNHMAFLDELEQEAFFFDDALVNSGRRNPAWGTTDFTLISLPDPDAPGAWSRTYQQKIAQAKVEQKRYEKICQSIKEAKQHALRNRYTLEVYEQTNHLFNFPVRLILALHNYDITIHEQDKQTALQQINEVCNDFQTMRKQLEETYSQTRFMEQPDGYIADQNHHNHLAAKTNNSDWWYYYEIPMIRKTRTWMNSQTARQKNIP
;
A
#
# COMPACT_ATOMS: atom_id res chain seq x y z
N MET A 1 35.80 0.78 -69.48
CA MET A 1 35.07 -0.29 -68.76
C MET A 1 35.83 -0.62 -67.48
N LYS A 2 35.68 0.29 -66.53
CA LYS A 2 36.06 0.24 -65.12
C LYS A 2 34.74 0.53 -64.39
N LYS A 3 34.50 -0.08 -63.23
CA LYS A 3 33.25 -0.12 -62.44
C LYS A 3 32.37 -1.31 -62.84
N ILE A 4 32.02 -2.13 -61.84
CA ILE A 4 31.33 -3.44 -61.89
C ILE A 4 32.32 -4.62 -61.74
N LEU A 5 33.13 -4.61 -60.68
CA LEU A 5 33.66 -5.84 -60.04
C LEU A 5 34.25 -5.56 -58.65
N LEU A 6 33.77 -4.52 -57.97
CA LEU A 6 34.26 -4.10 -56.63
C LEU A 6 33.11 -3.86 -55.65
N LEU A 7 31.97 -4.56 -55.85
CA LEU A 7 30.77 -4.41 -55.04
C LEU A 7 30.19 -5.75 -54.53
N LEU A 8 30.98 -6.84 -54.58
CA LEU A 8 30.53 -8.17 -54.18
C LEU A 8 31.39 -8.85 -53.09
N CYS A 9 32.31 -8.10 -52.45
CA CYS A 9 33.12 -8.60 -51.32
C CYS A 9 33.04 -7.71 -50.06
N LEU A 10 32.01 -6.87 -49.91
CA LEU A 10 31.85 -6.00 -48.74
C LEU A 10 30.48 -6.12 -48.06
N CYS A 11 29.83 -7.27 -48.22
CA CYS A 11 28.67 -7.68 -47.45
C CYS A 11 28.96 -9.08 -46.92
N LEU A 12 29.65 -9.20 -45.78
CA LEU A 12 29.69 -10.38 -44.90
C LEU A 12 30.69 -10.10 -43.75
N PHE A 13 30.40 -9.11 -42.92
CA PHE A 13 30.80 -9.04 -41.50
C PHE A 13 29.93 -7.95 -40.85
N ILE A 14 28.61 -8.14 -40.92
CA ILE A 14 27.77 -7.69 -39.82
C ILE A 14 27.96 -8.80 -38.81
N GLU A 15 28.89 -8.62 -37.87
CA GLU A 15 28.75 -9.33 -36.61
C GLU A 15 27.36 -8.92 -36.11
N GLU A 16 26.43 -9.88 -36.10
CA GLU A 16 25.31 -9.83 -35.19
C GLU A 16 25.91 -9.65 -33.79
N VAL A 17 26.04 -8.40 -33.35
CA VAL A 17 26.16 -8.10 -31.94
C VAL A 17 24.81 -8.51 -31.37
N ALA A 18 24.66 -9.80 -31.08
CA ALA A 18 23.64 -10.26 -30.17
C ALA A 18 23.82 -9.40 -28.92
N SER A 19 22.87 -8.51 -28.65
CA SER A 19 22.88 -7.72 -27.43
C SER A 19 22.95 -8.72 -26.28
N ARG A 20 24.12 -8.79 -25.62
CA ARG A 20 24.27 -9.70 -24.49
C ARG A 20 23.32 -9.21 -23.41
N GLU A 21 22.35 -10.03 -23.06
CA GLU A 21 21.42 -9.73 -21.98
C GLU A 21 22.14 -9.88 -20.63
N LEU A 22 21.75 -9.05 -19.66
CA LEU A 22 22.20 -9.20 -18.29
C LEU A 22 21.73 -10.56 -17.76
N ASP A 23 22.61 -11.26 -17.04
CA ASP A 23 22.27 -12.53 -16.39
C ASP A 23 21.01 -12.35 -15.54
N LYS A 24 20.04 -13.25 -15.70
CA LYS A 24 18.74 -13.19 -15.01
C LYS A 24 18.86 -13.28 -13.49
N THR A 25 20.02 -13.65 -12.97
CA THR A 25 20.31 -13.62 -11.53
C THR A 25 20.39 -12.19 -10.98
N PHE A 26 20.71 -11.20 -11.81
CA PHE A 26 20.68 -9.79 -11.40
C PHE A 26 19.27 -9.19 -11.59
N GLN A 27 18.46 -9.17 -10.54
CA GLN A 27 17.14 -8.51 -10.58
C GLN A 27 17.18 -7.17 -9.85
N LEU A 28 17.41 -6.10 -10.59
CA LEU A 28 17.32 -4.74 -10.09
C LEU A 28 15.86 -4.31 -9.94
N LEU A 29 15.53 -3.72 -8.79
CA LEU A 29 14.26 -3.06 -8.49
C LEU A 29 14.51 -1.66 -7.91
N PRO A 30 14.07 -0.58 -8.56
CA PRO A 30 13.39 -0.59 -9.85
C PRO A 30 14.30 -1.00 -11.02
N GLN A 31 13.72 -1.51 -12.10
CA GLN A 31 14.44 -1.80 -13.34
C GLN A 31 14.97 -0.52 -14.00
N PRO A 32 16.29 -0.41 -14.29
CA PRO A 32 16.86 0.77 -14.90
C PRO A 32 16.32 1.09 -16.30
N GLN A 33 16.46 2.35 -16.72
CA GLN A 33 16.09 2.79 -18.08
C GLN A 33 16.94 2.13 -19.18
N SER A 34 18.26 1.99 -18.95
CA SER A 34 19.17 1.30 -19.87
C SER A 34 20.27 0.57 -19.11
N ILE A 35 20.60 -0.63 -19.58
CA ILE A 35 21.76 -1.44 -19.16
C ILE A 35 22.45 -1.94 -20.43
N GLU A 36 23.71 -1.56 -20.61
CA GLU A 36 24.53 -1.98 -21.74
C GLU A 36 25.74 -2.76 -21.23
N LEU A 37 25.83 -4.05 -21.59
CA LEU A 37 27.00 -4.85 -21.27
C LEU A 37 28.18 -4.43 -22.16
N THR A 38 29.33 -4.18 -21.55
CA THR A 38 30.54 -3.73 -22.25
C THR A 38 31.55 -4.87 -22.38
N SER A 39 32.47 -4.74 -23.34
CA SER A 39 33.59 -5.67 -23.47
C SER A 39 34.55 -5.48 -22.29
N GLY A 40 34.62 -6.47 -21.39
CA GLY A 40 35.50 -6.40 -20.24
C GLY A 40 35.29 -7.55 -19.28
N LYS A 41 36.22 -7.71 -18.33
CA LYS A 41 36.06 -8.67 -17.24
C LYS A 41 35.12 -8.07 -16.19
N GLY A 42 34.15 -8.86 -15.74
CA GLY A 42 33.35 -8.51 -14.57
C GLY A 42 34.18 -8.47 -13.29
N ILE A 43 33.56 -7.96 -12.22
CA ILE A 43 34.17 -7.78 -10.91
C ILE A 43 33.34 -8.49 -9.85
N ASN A 44 33.98 -9.08 -8.84
CA ASN A 44 33.23 -9.59 -7.70
C ASN A 44 32.93 -8.46 -6.69
N TYR A 45 31.81 -8.52 -5.96
CA TYR A 45 31.45 -7.51 -4.97
C TYR A 45 32.57 -7.22 -3.95
N TRP A 46 33.32 -8.22 -3.48
CA TRP A 46 34.38 -8.01 -2.48
C TRP A 46 35.63 -7.31 -3.04
N GLU A 47 35.77 -7.24 -4.37
CA GLU A 47 36.86 -6.46 -4.99
C GLU A 47 36.57 -4.95 -4.90
N LEU A 48 35.30 -4.53 -4.80
CA LEU A 48 34.92 -3.15 -4.50
C LEU A 48 35.13 -2.88 -3.01
N SER A 49 36.28 -2.31 -2.64
CA SER A 49 36.77 -2.36 -1.25
C SER A 49 36.87 -1.01 -0.55
N TYR A 50 36.63 0.11 -1.24
CA TYR A 50 36.61 1.45 -0.64
C TYR A 50 35.87 2.45 -1.54
N ILE A 51 35.42 3.55 -0.94
CA ILE A 51 34.73 4.64 -1.64
C ILE A 51 35.66 5.85 -1.75
N LEU A 52 35.70 6.45 -2.94
CA LEU A 52 36.31 7.74 -3.22
C LEU A 52 35.24 8.71 -3.68
N SER A 53 35.34 9.94 -3.20
CA SER A 53 34.49 11.05 -3.63
C SER A 53 35.37 12.24 -3.99
N SER A 54 34.95 13.07 -4.95
CA SER A 54 35.64 14.33 -5.22
C SER A 54 35.40 15.33 -4.09
N ASP A 55 36.26 16.34 -3.94
CA ASP A 55 36.10 17.39 -2.91
C ASP A 55 34.75 18.12 -2.99
N THR A 56 34.14 18.15 -4.18
CA THR A 56 32.84 18.76 -4.45
C THR A 56 31.64 17.81 -4.26
N THR A 57 31.88 16.52 -4.03
CA THR A 57 30.83 15.50 -3.90
C THR A 57 30.86 14.96 -2.47
N SER A 58 29.81 15.23 -1.68
CA SER A 58 29.67 14.55 -0.38
C SER A 58 29.26 13.10 -0.57
N ILE A 59 29.49 12.24 0.42
CA ILE A 59 28.97 10.87 0.42
C ILE A 59 27.55 10.91 1.00
N PRO A 60 26.53 10.37 0.31
CA PRO A 60 25.17 10.34 0.85
C PRO A 60 25.02 9.26 1.94
N ILE A 61 23.83 9.13 2.52
CA ILE A 61 23.49 7.92 3.28
C ILE A 61 23.58 6.72 2.32
N LEU A 62 24.20 5.63 2.79
CA LEU A 62 24.43 4.41 2.04
C LEU A 62 23.75 3.25 2.75
N GLY A 63 23.35 2.22 2.00
CA GLY A 63 22.89 0.99 2.63
C GLY A 63 24.06 0.18 3.22
N ASP A 64 23.71 -0.91 3.88
CA ASP A 64 24.57 -1.71 4.73
C ASP A 64 25.90 -2.15 4.13
N MET A 65 25.92 -2.58 2.86
CA MET A 65 27.13 -3.10 2.22
C MET A 65 28.11 -1.96 1.91
N LEU A 66 27.60 -0.88 1.30
CA LEU A 66 28.40 0.26 0.93
C LEU A 66 28.84 1.07 2.15
N ASN A 67 27.99 1.14 3.19
CA ASN A 67 28.29 1.91 4.40
C ASN A 67 29.50 1.37 5.18
N LYS A 68 29.74 0.05 5.11
CA LYS A 68 30.87 -0.63 5.77
C LYS A 68 32.22 -0.39 5.09
N LEU A 69 32.24 0.18 3.89
CA LEU A 69 33.47 0.39 3.14
C LEU A 69 34.27 1.59 3.69
N PRO A 70 35.61 1.52 3.75
CA PRO A 70 36.47 2.66 4.07
C PRO A 70 36.31 3.81 3.05
N ARG A 71 36.48 5.05 3.52
CA ARG A 71 36.39 6.27 2.68
C ARG A 71 37.76 6.81 2.27
N CYS A 72 38.71 5.88 2.16
CA CYS A 72 40.09 6.14 1.80
C CYS A 72 40.66 4.95 1.00
N PRO A 73 41.70 5.17 0.18
CA PRO A 73 42.31 4.11 -0.61
C PRO A 73 42.74 2.89 0.22
N ARG A 74 42.37 1.70 -0.26
CA ARG A 74 42.83 0.40 0.28
C ARG A 74 43.12 -0.58 -0.87
N LYS A 75 43.67 -1.75 -0.52
CA LYS A 75 43.85 -2.85 -1.48
C LYS A 75 42.49 -3.28 -2.04
N GLY A 76 42.40 -3.38 -3.37
CA GLY A 76 41.16 -3.67 -4.11
C GLY A 76 40.81 -2.55 -5.07
N LYS A 77 39.54 -2.41 -5.43
CA LYS A 77 39.02 -1.51 -6.45
C LYS A 77 38.11 -0.45 -5.82
N PRO A 78 38.15 0.80 -6.30
CA PRO A 78 37.33 1.88 -5.77
C PRO A 78 35.90 1.83 -6.30
N ILE A 79 35.00 2.39 -5.50
CA ILE A 79 33.74 2.97 -5.93
C ILE A 79 33.93 4.49 -5.96
N ARG A 80 33.79 5.12 -7.12
CA ARG A 80 33.96 6.57 -7.29
C ARG A 80 32.61 7.25 -7.38
N LEU A 81 32.40 8.31 -6.60
CA LEU A 81 31.21 9.15 -6.65
C LEU A 81 31.60 10.52 -7.23
N GLN A 82 30.88 10.97 -8.26
CA GLN A 82 31.21 12.21 -8.96
C GLN A 82 29.97 13.02 -9.36
N LEU A 83 29.89 14.26 -8.89
CA LEU A 83 28.97 15.24 -9.49
C LEU A 83 29.51 15.76 -10.82
N THR A 84 28.68 15.70 -11.85
CA THR A 84 28.97 16.22 -13.19
C THR A 84 27.68 16.57 -13.93
N SER A 85 27.75 17.52 -14.86
CA SER A 85 26.65 17.82 -15.79
C SER A 85 26.87 17.24 -17.19
N GLN A 86 28.02 16.61 -17.43
CA GLN A 86 28.40 16.05 -18.72
C GLN A 86 28.02 14.57 -18.78
N HIS A 87 27.41 14.15 -19.91
CA HIS A 87 27.10 12.74 -20.20
C HIS A 87 26.26 12.01 -19.14
N VAL A 88 25.44 12.73 -18.38
CA VAL A 88 24.51 12.18 -17.39
C VAL A 88 23.06 12.61 -17.68
N PRO A 89 22.04 11.87 -17.22
CA PRO A 89 20.64 12.24 -17.43
C PRO A 89 20.31 13.65 -16.93
N ALA A 90 19.33 14.30 -17.57
CA ALA A 90 18.87 15.63 -17.18
C ALA A 90 18.11 15.63 -15.83
N SER A 91 17.47 14.51 -15.49
CA SER A 91 16.73 14.34 -14.23
C SER A 91 17.65 14.59 -13.03
N PRO A 92 17.19 15.33 -11.99
CA PRO A 92 17.95 15.50 -10.76
C PRO A 92 18.18 14.17 -10.02
N GLU A 93 17.28 13.21 -10.18
CA GLU A 93 17.35 11.86 -9.60
C GLU A 93 18.16 10.89 -10.49
N GLY A 94 18.59 11.34 -11.68
CA GLY A 94 19.25 10.50 -12.66
C GLY A 94 20.75 10.35 -12.43
N TYR A 95 21.29 9.21 -12.85
CA TYR A 95 22.70 8.88 -12.75
C TYR A 95 23.17 8.00 -13.91
N MET A 96 24.49 7.96 -14.07
CA MET A 96 25.20 7.02 -14.91
C MET A 96 26.13 6.19 -14.02
N MET A 97 26.16 4.87 -14.24
CA MET A 97 27.06 3.96 -13.52
C MET A 97 27.87 3.12 -14.50
N GLU A 98 29.19 3.21 -14.38
CA GLU A 98 30.13 2.38 -15.13
C GLU A 98 30.77 1.36 -14.18
N ILE A 99 30.75 0.08 -14.56
CA ILE A 99 31.39 -1.01 -13.82
C ILE A 99 32.33 -1.75 -14.76
N ASN A 100 33.55 -2.01 -14.31
CA ASN A 100 34.55 -2.82 -15.02
C ASN A 100 35.61 -3.36 -14.04
N ASP A 101 36.65 -4.00 -14.57
CA ASP A 101 37.76 -4.58 -13.80
C ASP A 101 38.62 -3.55 -13.05
N LYS A 102 38.37 -2.25 -13.22
CA LYS A 102 39.02 -1.15 -12.47
C LYS A 102 38.16 -0.65 -11.31
N GLY A 103 36.90 -1.05 -11.19
CA GLY A 103 35.98 -0.65 -10.12
C GLY A 103 34.62 -0.17 -10.64
N ALA A 104 33.92 0.61 -9.81
CA ALA A 104 32.64 1.23 -10.16
C ALA A 104 32.74 2.76 -10.11
N CYS A 105 32.07 3.46 -11.02
CA CYS A 105 31.96 4.92 -11.04
C CYS A 105 30.49 5.31 -11.14
N ILE A 106 30.00 6.14 -10.23
CA ILE A 106 28.64 6.69 -10.21
C ILE A 106 28.74 8.19 -10.44
N SER A 107 28.16 8.64 -11.54
CA SER A 107 28.14 10.04 -11.97
C SER A 107 26.72 10.58 -12.01
N ALA A 108 26.47 11.76 -11.44
CA ALA A 108 25.14 12.37 -11.44
C ALA A 108 25.18 13.91 -11.39
N ARG A 109 24.07 14.56 -11.74
CA ARG A 109 23.94 16.02 -11.65
C ARG A 109 23.75 16.52 -10.22
N THR A 110 23.15 15.70 -9.36
CA THR A 110 22.82 16.06 -7.98
C THR A 110 23.15 14.92 -7.02
N MET A 111 23.17 15.24 -5.73
CA MET A 111 23.35 14.24 -4.68
C MET A 111 22.25 13.17 -4.63
N THR A 112 21.03 13.49 -5.07
CA THR A 112 19.93 12.52 -5.16
C THR A 112 20.20 11.46 -6.23
N GLY A 113 20.77 11.85 -7.38
CA GLY A 113 21.21 10.89 -8.39
C GLY A 113 22.37 10.01 -7.89
N ILE A 114 23.34 10.57 -7.16
CA ILE A 114 24.39 9.76 -6.51
C ILE A 114 23.78 8.75 -5.53
N PHE A 115 22.83 9.19 -4.70
CA PHE A 115 22.14 8.31 -3.75
C PHE A 115 21.45 7.14 -4.45
N TYR A 116 20.65 7.38 -5.49
CA TYR A 116 19.98 6.29 -6.22
C TYR A 116 20.93 5.40 -7.01
N GLY A 117 22.04 5.96 -7.50
CA GLY A 117 23.13 5.15 -8.05
C GLY A 117 23.71 4.19 -7.02
N CYS A 118 23.93 4.66 -5.78
CA CYS A 118 24.38 3.80 -4.70
C CYS A 118 23.36 2.69 -4.36
N GLN A 119 22.05 2.99 -4.36
CA GLN A 119 21.00 1.98 -4.16
C GLN A 119 21.08 0.85 -5.21
N THR A 120 21.30 1.22 -6.48
CA THR A 120 21.44 0.22 -7.55
C THR A 120 22.74 -0.57 -7.45
N LEU A 121 23.88 0.07 -7.13
CA LEU A 121 25.14 -0.65 -6.96
C LEU A 121 25.06 -1.65 -5.80
N GLU A 122 24.38 -1.28 -4.73
CA GLU A 122 24.19 -2.15 -3.58
C GLU A 122 23.41 -3.41 -3.91
N GLN A 123 22.36 -3.32 -4.74
CA GLN A 123 21.65 -4.51 -5.23
C GLN A 123 22.53 -5.41 -6.10
N LEU A 124 23.37 -4.84 -6.98
CA LEU A 124 24.33 -5.62 -7.77
C LEU A 124 25.37 -6.34 -6.88
N MET A 125 25.86 -5.65 -5.85
CA MET A 125 26.79 -6.24 -4.88
C MET A 125 26.13 -7.33 -4.04
N GLU A 126 24.87 -7.15 -3.67
CA GLU A 126 24.07 -8.14 -2.96
C GLU A 126 23.90 -9.42 -3.79
N ASP A 127 23.60 -9.30 -5.09
CA ASP A 127 23.43 -10.45 -5.99
C ASP A 127 24.73 -11.19 -6.24
N SER A 128 25.80 -10.43 -6.48
CA SER A 128 27.14 -10.99 -6.60
C SER A 128 27.56 -11.76 -5.34
N ARG A 129 27.18 -11.27 -4.16
CA ARG A 129 27.43 -11.96 -2.87
C ARG A 129 26.58 -13.21 -2.71
N ASP A 130 25.28 -13.08 -2.84
CA ASP A 130 24.32 -14.11 -2.48
C ASP A 130 24.38 -15.32 -3.43
N PHE A 131 24.66 -15.06 -4.71
CA PHE A 131 24.73 -16.09 -5.75
C PHE A 131 26.16 -16.42 -6.18
N ASN A 132 27.16 -15.78 -5.58
CA ASN A 132 28.59 -15.97 -5.88
C ASN A 132 28.91 -15.81 -7.38
N ILE A 133 28.35 -14.76 -7.99
CA ILE A 133 28.53 -14.42 -9.41
C ILE A 133 29.32 -13.12 -9.58
N LEU A 134 29.92 -12.91 -10.76
CA LEU A 134 30.59 -11.65 -11.07
C LEU A 134 29.57 -10.62 -11.54
N ILE A 135 29.68 -9.38 -11.05
CA ILE A 135 29.01 -8.22 -11.63
C ILE A 135 29.65 -7.98 -13.00
N PRO A 136 28.90 -8.05 -14.11
CA PRO A 136 29.48 -7.89 -15.44
C PRO A 136 29.99 -6.47 -15.67
N ALA A 137 30.92 -6.31 -16.60
CA ALA A 137 31.31 -4.98 -17.06
C ALA A 137 30.13 -4.36 -17.82
N MET A 138 29.65 -3.20 -17.38
CA MET A 138 28.43 -2.60 -17.90
C MET A 138 28.36 -1.08 -17.68
N LEU A 139 27.53 -0.45 -18.49
CA LEU A 139 27.07 0.92 -18.36
C LEU A 139 25.57 0.91 -18.03
N ILE A 140 25.19 1.55 -16.94
CA ILE A 140 23.79 1.77 -16.56
C ILE A 140 23.50 3.26 -16.68
N ILE A 141 22.46 3.63 -17.41
CA ILE A 141 21.92 4.99 -17.46
C ILE A 141 20.52 4.91 -16.89
N ASP A 142 20.26 5.66 -15.82
CA ASP A 142 19.01 5.50 -15.08
C ASP A 142 18.45 6.79 -14.53
N TYR A 143 17.12 6.88 -14.49
CA TYR A 143 16.33 8.01 -14.02
C TYR A 143 14.85 7.61 -13.92
N PRO A 144 14.04 8.26 -13.06
CA PRO A 144 12.63 7.94 -12.95
C PRO A 144 11.80 8.55 -14.09
N ALA A 145 10.72 7.85 -14.47
CA ALA A 145 9.68 8.36 -15.36
C ALA A 145 8.74 9.35 -14.64
N ILE A 146 8.47 9.15 -13.35
CA ILE A 146 7.59 10.00 -12.54
C ILE A 146 8.41 10.60 -11.40
N SER A 147 8.40 11.93 -11.26
CA SER A 147 9.28 12.64 -10.30
C SER A 147 8.82 12.57 -8.84
N TYR A 148 7.51 12.41 -8.59
CA TYR A 148 6.95 12.29 -7.24
C TYR A 148 6.22 10.95 -7.12
N ARG A 149 6.80 10.04 -6.34
CA ARG A 149 6.36 8.65 -6.18
C ARG A 149 6.05 8.44 -4.70
N ALA A 150 4.80 8.70 -4.34
CA ALA A 150 4.33 8.65 -2.97
C ALA A 150 3.68 7.31 -2.62
N VAL A 151 3.82 6.92 -1.35
CA VAL A 151 2.99 5.91 -0.69
C VAL A 151 2.18 6.55 0.43
N HIS A 152 1.10 5.89 0.84
CA HIS A 152 0.19 6.38 1.87
C HIS A 152 0.41 5.67 3.20
N PHE A 153 0.66 6.40 4.28
CA PHE A 153 0.55 5.87 5.63
C PHE A 153 -0.76 6.37 6.25
N ASP A 154 -1.73 5.47 6.35
CA ASP A 154 -3.00 5.70 7.01
C ASP A 154 -2.92 5.15 8.44
N VAL A 155 -3.09 6.01 9.43
CA VAL A 155 -3.07 5.63 10.86
C VAL A 155 -4.37 5.97 11.57
N LYS A 156 -5.46 6.12 10.81
CA LYS A 156 -6.79 6.44 11.33
C LYS A 156 -7.19 5.58 12.54
N HIS A 157 -7.07 4.26 12.43
CA HIS A 157 -7.43 3.37 13.54
C HIS A 157 -6.20 3.01 14.36
N HIS A 158 -5.21 2.33 13.78
CA HIS A 158 -4.12 1.74 14.56
C HIS A 158 -2.76 2.38 14.26
N LEU A 159 -1.90 2.40 15.28
CA LEU A 159 -0.52 2.85 15.16
C LEU A 159 0.45 1.68 15.12
N ASP A 160 1.46 1.81 14.27
CA ASP A 160 2.67 0.99 14.36
C ASP A 160 3.69 1.65 15.30
N ARG A 161 4.73 0.90 15.66
CA ARG A 161 5.80 1.37 16.53
C ARG A 161 6.71 2.35 15.78
N MET A 162 7.19 3.38 16.45
CA MET A 162 8.07 4.38 15.84
C MET A 162 9.31 3.76 15.19
N GLU A 163 9.92 2.75 15.82
CA GLU A 163 11.07 2.04 15.27
C GLU A 163 10.78 1.37 13.94
N TYR A 164 9.55 0.87 13.75
CA TYR A 164 9.13 0.26 12.50
C TYR A 164 9.04 1.32 11.40
N TYR A 165 8.45 2.49 11.65
CA TYR A 165 8.41 3.58 10.67
C TYR A 165 9.81 4.01 10.17
N TYR A 166 10.85 3.99 11.02
CA TYR A 166 12.23 4.22 10.55
C TYR A 166 12.70 3.15 9.56
N GLN A 167 12.39 1.87 9.83
CA GLN A 167 12.71 0.75 8.93
C GLN A 167 11.92 0.86 7.61
N GLU A 168 10.67 1.29 7.68
CA GLU A 168 9.85 1.53 6.48
C GLU A 168 10.47 2.60 5.60
N ILE A 169 10.96 3.72 6.18
CA ILE A 169 11.65 4.78 5.43
C ILE A 169 12.93 4.26 4.75
N ASP A 170 13.73 3.42 5.42
CA ASP A 170 14.90 2.78 4.79
C ASP A 170 14.49 1.91 3.59
N LYS A 171 13.42 1.14 3.75
CA LYS A 171 12.88 0.25 2.71
C LYS A 171 12.32 1.03 1.51
N LEU A 172 11.54 2.08 1.74
CA LEU A 172 11.05 2.97 0.68
C LEU A 172 12.22 3.56 -0.14
N ALA A 173 13.28 4.01 0.55
CA ALA A 173 14.42 4.63 -0.10
C ALA A 173 15.20 3.63 -0.98
N ARG A 174 15.34 2.39 -0.51
CA ARG A 174 15.93 1.28 -1.26
C ARG A 174 15.23 1.02 -2.59
N TYR A 175 13.90 1.15 -2.61
CA TYR A 175 13.07 0.97 -3.80
C TYR A 175 12.77 2.28 -4.56
N LYS A 176 13.56 3.32 -4.29
CA LYS A 176 13.51 4.63 -4.95
C LYS A 176 12.12 5.31 -4.89
N ILE A 177 11.34 5.01 -3.86
CA ILE A 177 10.17 5.78 -3.47
C ILE A 177 10.68 7.03 -2.75
N ASN A 178 10.11 8.19 -3.04
CA ASN A 178 10.67 9.48 -2.58
C ASN A 178 9.66 10.33 -1.80
N ALA A 179 8.47 9.80 -1.52
CA ALA A 179 7.49 10.50 -0.73
C ALA A 179 6.59 9.56 0.09
N VAL A 180 6.13 10.07 1.22
CA VAL A 180 5.07 9.52 2.05
C VAL A 180 4.01 10.62 2.20
N ILE A 181 2.76 10.31 1.91
CA ILE A 181 1.62 11.11 2.37
C ILE A 181 1.09 10.40 3.62
N TRP A 182 1.09 11.10 4.75
CA TRP A 182 0.75 10.52 6.05
C TRP A 182 -0.56 11.10 6.56
N GLU A 183 -1.61 10.29 6.56
CA GLU A 183 -2.92 10.62 7.10
C GLU A 183 -2.92 10.43 8.61
N LEU A 184 -2.85 11.56 9.32
CA LEU A 184 -2.53 11.59 10.74
C LEU A 184 -3.72 11.39 11.67
N GLU A 185 -4.88 11.92 11.30
CA GLU A 185 -6.06 12.04 12.16
C GLU A 185 -5.71 12.46 13.61
N ASP A 186 -6.15 11.69 14.62
CA ASP A 186 -5.87 11.90 16.04
C ASP A 186 -4.51 11.33 16.49
N LYS A 187 -3.70 10.79 15.58
CA LYS A 187 -2.39 10.20 15.91
C LYS A 187 -1.23 11.18 15.92
N LEU A 188 -1.48 12.48 15.67
CA LEU A 188 -0.54 13.55 16.01
C LEU A 188 -0.89 14.16 17.37
N ARG A 189 0.12 14.34 18.24
CA ARG A 189 -0.05 15.06 19.50
C ARG A 189 -0.10 16.57 19.25
N TYR A 190 -1.28 17.05 18.87
CA TYR A 190 -1.56 18.47 18.68
C TYR A 190 -1.29 19.25 19.98
N THR A 191 -0.52 20.32 19.90
CA THR A 191 -0.24 21.21 21.05
C THR A 191 -1.21 22.37 21.13
N ARG A 192 -1.80 22.78 19.99
CA ARG A 192 -2.80 23.85 19.92
C ARG A 192 -4.21 23.37 20.25
N ARG A 193 -4.49 22.09 19.93
CA ARG A 193 -5.76 21.39 20.18
C ARG A 193 -5.50 20.04 20.84
N PRO A 194 -4.93 20.01 22.06
CA PRO A 194 -4.53 18.77 22.72
C PRO A 194 -5.69 17.79 22.97
N GLU A 195 -6.92 18.29 23.00
CA GLU A 195 -8.12 17.46 23.13
C GLU A 195 -8.36 16.51 21.95
N ILE A 196 -7.76 16.77 20.78
CA ILE A 196 -7.94 15.97 19.56
C ILE A 196 -7.01 14.76 19.53
N GLY A 197 -5.81 14.87 20.12
CA GLY A 197 -4.80 13.81 20.04
C GLY A 197 -5.14 12.61 20.91
N ALA A 198 -5.03 11.41 20.35
CA ALA A 198 -5.14 10.15 21.10
C ALA A 198 -4.05 10.07 22.19
N PRO A 199 -4.27 9.31 23.29
CA PRO A 199 -3.31 9.21 24.38
C PRO A 199 -1.90 8.74 23.96
N ASN A 200 -1.81 7.85 22.96
CA ASN A 200 -0.56 7.35 22.39
C ASN A 200 -0.09 8.10 21.13
N ALA A 201 -0.70 9.26 20.80
CA ALA A 201 -0.37 10.03 19.62
C ALA A 201 1.12 10.44 19.57
N ILE A 202 1.68 10.45 18.36
CA ILE A 202 3.08 10.76 18.06
C ILE A 202 3.36 12.23 18.39
N SER A 203 4.44 12.51 19.11
CA SER A 203 4.84 13.89 19.39
C SER A 203 5.39 14.60 18.15
N LYS A 204 5.33 15.93 18.15
CA LYS A 204 5.98 16.74 17.12
C LYS A 204 7.48 16.44 17.00
N GLN A 205 8.16 16.21 18.13
CA GLN A 205 9.59 15.92 18.16
C GLN A 205 9.93 14.57 17.52
N GLU A 206 9.14 13.54 17.81
CA GLU A 206 9.26 12.21 17.17
C GLU A 206 9.04 12.32 15.66
N MET A 207 7.99 13.04 15.23
CA MET A 207 7.70 13.24 13.82
C MET A 207 8.79 14.05 13.11
N GLN A 208 9.31 15.12 13.73
CA GLN A 208 10.42 15.91 13.20
C GLN A 208 11.70 15.09 13.06
N ALA A 209 11.97 14.20 14.01
CA ALA A 209 13.12 13.28 13.94
C ALA A 209 12.99 12.31 12.76
N LEU A 210 11.80 11.71 12.58
CA LEU A 210 11.50 10.84 11.45
C LEU A 210 11.59 11.58 10.11
N CYS A 211 11.03 12.78 10.03
CA CYS A 211 11.10 13.63 8.83
C CYS A 211 12.54 13.98 8.45
N ARG A 212 13.42 14.22 9.42
CA ARG A 212 14.85 14.47 9.16
C ARG A 212 15.54 13.21 8.64
N TYR A 213 15.26 12.07 9.26
CA TYR A 213 15.78 10.77 8.85
C TYR A 213 15.37 10.41 7.41
N ALA A 214 14.10 10.66 7.06
CA ALA A 214 13.56 10.48 5.72
C ALA A 214 14.20 11.43 4.70
N LYS A 215 14.38 12.71 5.07
CA LYS A 215 15.01 13.70 4.18
C LYS A 215 16.44 13.32 3.80
N GLU A 216 17.23 12.79 4.74
CA GLU A 216 18.60 12.30 4.47
C GLU A 216 18.63 11.15 3.46
N ARG A 217 17.49 10.50 3.22
CA ARG A 217 17.26 9.42 2.25
C ARG A 217 16.46 9.87 1.03
N ASN A 218 16.32 11.18 0.82
CA ASN A 218 15.54 11.78 -0.25
C ASN A 218 14.03 11.42 -0.21
N ILE A 219 13.48 11.18 0.98
CA ILE A 219 12.04 10.97 1.18
C ILE A 219 11.41 12.20 1.82
N GLU A 220 10.36 12.69 1.19
CA GLU A 220 9.51 13.75 1.70
C GLU A 220 8.31 13.18 2.47
N ILE A 221 8.07 13.61 3.72
CA ILE A 221 6.86 13.22 4.49
C ILE A 221 5.89 14.39 4.51
N THR A 222 4.75 14.21 3.84
CA THR A 222 3.67 15.20 3.68
C THR A 222 2.55 14.92 4.67
N PRO A 223 2.12 15.91 5.47
CA PRO A 223 0.94 15.74 6.32
C PRO A 223 -0.33 15.71 5.47
N LEU A 224 -1.18 14.71 5.73
CA LEU A 224 -2.59 14.70 5.37
C LEU A 224 -3.40 14.88 6.66
N VAL A 225 -4.13 15.99 6.72
CA VAL A 225 -5.05 16.29 7.82
C VAL A 225 -6.42 16.49 7.21
N GLN A 226 -7.36 15.64 7.60
CA GLN A 226 -8.69 15.55 7.01
C GLN A 226 -9.57 16.78 7.28
N GLY A 227 -10.62 16.85 6.48
CA GLY A 227 -11.62 17.91 6.39
C GLY A 227 -11.81 18.28 4.92
N LEU A 228 -12.97 18.72 4.45
CA LEU A 228 -14.23 18.95 5.13
C LEU A 228 -14.92 17.67 5.64
N GLY A 229 -14.78 16.55 4.93
CA GLY A 229 -15.22 15.21 5.35
C GLY A 229 -14.18 14.48 6.19
N HIS A 230 -14.47 13.24 6.59
CA HIS A 230 -13.60 12.41 7.46
C HIS A 230 -13.15 13.13 8.74
N ALA A 231 -13.99 14.01 9.28
CA ALA A 231 -13.67 14.85 10.42
C ALA A 231 -14.06 14.20 11.77
N GLY A 232 -14.36 12.90 11.81
CA GLY A 232 -14.83 12.16 13.00
C GLY A 232 -13.90 12.31 14.20
N PHE A 233 -12.60 12.15 13.97
CA PHE A 233 -11.56 12.33 14.99
C PHE A 233 -11.56 13.73 15.63
N ILE A 234 -12.13 14.74 14.96
CA ILE A 234 -12.31 16.11 15.48
C ILE A 234 -13.70 16.29 16.09
N LEU A 235 -14.73 15.94 15.33
CA LEU A 235 -16.11 16.28 15.61
C LEU A 235 -16.72 15.40 16.71
N LYS A 236 -16.04 14.31 17.13
CA LYS A 236 -16.34 13.62 18.40
C LYS A 236 -16.12 14.51 19.63
N HIS A 237 -15.28 15.55 19.51
CA HIS A 237 -15.01 16.54 20.56
C HIS A 237 -15.77 17.87 20.35
N HIS A 238 -15.95 18.28 19.09
CA HIS A 238 -16.52 19.59 18.71
C HIS A 238 -17.84 19.45 17.96
N TRP A 239 -18.87 18.93 18.63
CA TRP A 239 -20.18 18.65 18.03
C TRP A 239 -20.88 19.90 17.49
N GLU A 240 -20.59 21.07 18.04
CA GLU A 240 -21.16 22.34 17.61
C GLU A 240 -20.68 22.77 16.21
N LEU A 241 -19.63 22.13 15.69
CA LEU A 241 -19.07 22.42 14.36
C LEU A 241 -19.59 21.49 13.27
N ARG A 242 -20.43 20.50 13.60
CA ARG A 242 -20.99 19.55 12.64
C ARG A 242 -21.93 20.23 11.65
N GLU A 243 -21.94 19.74 10.41
CA GLU A 243 -22.96 20.09 9.42
C GLU A 243 -24.27 19.33 9.67
N ASN A 244 -24.16 18.05 10.03
CA ASN A 244 -25.27 17.24 10.49
C ASN A 244 -25.12 17.02 12.00
N PRO A 245 -26.01 17.54 12.87
CA PRO A 245 -25.91 17.31 14.31
C PRO A 245 -25.81 15.83 14.72
N ASP A 246 -26.41 14.94 13.93
CA ASP A 246 -26.46 13.50 14.17
C ASP A 246 -25.20 12.75 13.65
N SER A 247 -24.26 13.44 12.99
CA SER A 247 -23.07 12.82 12.39
C SER A 247 -21.82 13.67 12.62
N ASP A 248 -20.74 13.03 13.05
CA ASP A 248 -19.42 13.65 13.20
C ASP A 248 -18.57 13.58 11.92
N TRP A 249 -19.18 13.29 10.76
CA TRP A 249 -18.42 13.05 9.53
C TRP A 249 -17.85 14.31 8.88
N GLU A 250 -18.63 15.39 8.87
CA GLU A 250 -18.30 16.59 8.11
C GLU A 250 -18.56 17.88 8.90
N PHE A 251 -17.63 18.83 8.79
CA PHE A 251 -17.84 20.15 9.39
C PHE A 251 -18.94 20.91 8.67
N CYS A 252 -19.56 21.86 9.37
CA CYS A 252 -20.28 22.96 8.76
C CYS A 252 -19.26 23.94 8.15
N PRO A 253 -19.15 24.05 6.81
CA PRO A 253 -18.20 24.96 6.17
C PRO A 253 -18.57 26.44 6.32
N SER A 254 -19.80 26.74 6.77
CA SER A 254 -20.24 28.13 6.99
C SER A 254 -19.94 28.64 8.40
N ASP A 255 -19.50 27.79 9.33
CA ASP A 255 -19.07 28.24 10.65
C ASP A 255 -17.61 28.72 10.60
N PRO A 256 -17.31 29.98 10.97
CA PRO A 256 -15.93 30.47 10.99
C PRO A 256 -15.02 29.67 11.95
N ARG A 257 -15.56 29.12 13.04
CA ARG A 257 -14.80 28.35 14.05
C ARG A 257 -14.25 27.04 13.49
N THR A 258 -14.86 26.49 12.44
CA THR A 258 -14.33 25.34 11.68
C THR A 258 -12.92 25.64 11.19
N TYR A 259 -12.70 26.83 10.62
CA TYR A 259 -11.40 27.22 10.09
C TYR A 259 -10.40 27.53 11.20
N ASP A 260 -10.83 28.11 12.32
CA ASP A 260 -9.95 28.36 13.46
C ASP A 260 -9.34 27.04 13.97
N LEU A 261 -10.16 26.01 14.15
CA LEU A 261 -9.73 24.68 14.56
C LEU A 261 -8.88 24.01 13.48
N GLN A 262 -9.38 23.91 12.24
CA GLN A 262 -8.67 23.20 11.17
C GLN A 262 -7.28 23.83 10.89
N PHE A 263 -7.18 25.15 10.95
CA PHE A 263 -5.90 25.85 10.78
C PHE A 263 -4.95 25.65 11.97
N ASP A 264 -5.45 25.46 13.19
CA ASP A 264 -4.59 25.05 14.32
C ASP A 264 -3.96 23.67 14.07
N LEU A 265 -4.74 22.70 13.59
CA LEU A 265 -4.24 21.37 13.27
C LEU A 265 -3.23 21.41 12.12
N TYR A 266 -3.51 22.17 11.06
CA TYR A 266 -2.56 22.35 9.97
C TYR A 266 -1.25 23.01 10.43
N ARG A 267 -1.30 24.02 11.30
CA ARG A 267 -0.08 24.63 11.88
C ARG A 267 0.74 23.60 12.64
N ASP A 268 0.11 22.79 13.49
CA ASP A 268 0.78 21.74 14.24
C ASP A 268 1.38 20.66 13.34
N ALA A 269 0.66 20.23 12.30
CA ALA A 269 1.13 19.24 11.34
C ALA A 269 2.29 19.77 10.47
N ILE A 270 2.22 21.02 10.01
CA ILE A 270 3.30 21.70 9.28
C ILE A 270 4.56 21.80 10.14
N GLU A 271 4.41 22.10 11.43
CA GLU A 271 5.54 22.14 12.37
C GLU A 271 6.12 20.74 12.64
N ALA A 272 5.27 19.72 12.74
CA ALA A 272 5.69 18.32 12.93
C ALA A 272 6.42 17.75 11.70
N MET A 273 5.98 18.14 10.50
CA MET A 273 6.50 17.66 9.21
C MET A 273 7.05 18.83 8.37
N PRO A 274 8.18 19.43 8.78
CA PRO A 274 8.59 20.73 8.27
C PRO A 274 9.11 20.72 6.82
N TYR A 275 9.58 19.58 6.32
CA TYR A 275 10.36 19.53 5.08
C TYR A 275 9.53 19.34 3.81
N SER A 276 8.27 18.93 3.91
CA SER A 276 7.43 18.74 2.73
C SER A 276 7.03 20.05 2.07
N LYS A 277 7.00 20.11 0.74
CA LYS A 277 6.45 21.26 0.03
C LYS A 277 4.93 21.23 -0.05
N TYR A 278 4.30 20.11 0.33
CA TYR A 278 2.87 19.89 0.24
C TYR A 278 2.17 19.97 1.61
N LEU A 279 0.86 20.17 1.55
CA LEU A 279 -0.08 19.90 2.63
C LEU A 279 -1.28 19.21 1.98
N HIS A 280 -1.56 17.96 2.32
CA HIS A 280 -2.76 17.29 1.84
C HIS A 280 -3.93 17.68 2.76
N ILE A 281 -4.92 18.35 2.18
CA ILE A 281 -6.02 18.98 2.91
C ILE A 281 -7.26 18.08 3.01
N GLY A 282 -7.25 16.90 2.39
CA GLY A 282 -8.33 15.91 2.47
C GLY A 282 -9.50 16.28 1.56
N GLY A 283 -10.71 16.11 2.08
CA GLY A 283 -11.93 16.76 1.56
C GLY A 283 -12.81 15.90 0.65
N ASP A 284 -12.63 14.60 0.73
CA ASP A 284 -13.38 13.54 0.04
C ASP A 284 -14.67 13.15 0.78
N GLU A 285 -15.53 12.42 0.07
CA GLU A 285 -16.62 11.58 0.60
C GLU A 285 -17.66 12.26 1.50
N ILE A 286 -17.88 13.56 1.33
CA ILE A 286 -18.88 14.31 2.09
C ILE A 286 -20.29 13.81 1.72
N THR A 287 -21.08 13.52 2.76
CA THR A 287 -22.42 12.94 2.64
C THR A 287 -23.53 13.96 2.84
N ALA A 288 -23.30 14.98 3.68
CA ALA A 288 -24.21 16.09 3.89
C ALA A 288 -23.49 17.44 3.84
N ILE A 289 -24.04 18.38 3.08
CA ILE A 289 -23.57 19.78 3.05
C ILE A 289 -24.74 20.68 2.64
N GLY A 290 -24.85 21.87 3.23
CA GLY A 290 -25.96 22.78 2.96
C GLY A 290 -27.23 22.49 3.78
N ILE A 291 -27.17 21.59 4.76
CA ILE A 291 -28.31 21.19 5.59
C ILE A 291 -28.36 21.92 6.93
N ASP A 292 -27.21 22.36 7.46
CA ASP A 292 -27.15 23.16 8.69
C ASP A 292 -27.79 24.54 8.47
N GLN A 293 -28.38 25.12 9.52
CA GLN A 293 -29.01 26.45 9.42
C GLN A 293 -28.00 27.56 9.06
N ARG A 294 -26.75 27.47 9.53
CA ARG A 294 -25.66 28.38 9.17
C ARG A 294 -25.37 28.31 7.66
N CYS A 295 -25.31 27.10 7.10
CA CYS A 295 -25.15 26.90 5.66
C CYS A 295 -26.35 27.41 4.86
N LYS A 296 -27.58 27.07 5.28
CA LYS A 296 -28.81 27.53 4.64
C LYS A 296 -28.91 29.07 4.62
N ALA A 297 -28.48 29.72 5.70
CA ALA A 297 -28.50 31.18 5.81
C ALA A 297 -27.59 31.88 4.78
N THR A 298 -26.60 31.18 4.20
CA THR A 298 -25.74 31.75 3.15
C THR A 298 -26.43 31.86 1.78
N GLY A 299 -27.52 31.11 1.56
CA GLY A 299 -28.17 30.98 0.25
C GLY A 299 -27.34 30.25 -0.81
N LYS A 300 -26.23 29.62 -0.42
CA LYS A 300 -25.30 28.93 -1.34
C LYS A 300 -25.67 27.48 -1.55
N THR A 301 -25.34 26.99 -2.73
CA THR A 301 -25.47 25.56 -3.06
C THR A 301 -24.40 24.72 -2.37
N PRO A 302 -24.62 23.41 -2.19
CA PRO A 302 -23.61 22.43 -1.79
C PRO A 302 -22.26 22.59 -2.50
N PHE A 303 -22.28 22.76 -3.83
CA PHE A 303 -21.07 22.90 -4.62
C PHE A 303 -20.33 24.20 -4.28
N GLU A 304 -21.02 25.33 -4.18
CA GLU A 304 -20.40 26.59 -3.79
C GLU A 304 -19.80 26.55 -2.38
N LEU A 305 -20.49 25.91 -1.43
CA LEU A 305 -20.00 25.75 -0.05
C LEU A 305 -18.71 24.91 -0.02
N GLN A 306 -18.68 23.78 -0.73
CA GLN A 306 -17.48 22.95 -0.89
C GLN A 306 -16.31 23.78 -1.45
N MET A 307 -16.54 24.51 -2.54
CA MET A 307 -15.47 25.27 -3.20
C MET A 307 -15.02 26.48 -2.38
N ILE A 308 -15.89 27.10 -1.59
CA ILE A 308 -15.50 28.16 -0.65
C ILE A 308 -14.62 27.61 0.47
N TRP A 309 -14.95 26.43 1.01
CA TRP A 309 -14.09 25.75 1.96
C TRP A 309 -12.72 25.44 1.33
N LEU A 310 -12.71 24.81 0.15
CA LEU A 310 -11.49 24.44 -0.58
C LEU A 310 -10.60 25.68 -0.81
N LYS A 311 -11.18 26.78 -1.28
CA LYS A 311 -10.47 28.05 -1.49
C LYS A 311 -9.76 28.53 -0.22
N LYS A 312 -10.45 28.52 0.93
CA LYS A 312 -9.88 29.00 2.21
C LYS A 312 -8.72 28.12 2.71
N VAL A 313 -8.84 26.79 2.60
CA VAL A 313 -7.77 25.89 3.03
C VAL A 313 -6.59 25.92 2.05
N CYS A 314 -6.81 26.13 0.75
CA CYS A 314 -5.75 26.38 -0.23
C CYS A 314 -5.02 27.70 0.03
N ASP A 315 -5.76 28.77 0.35
CA ASP A 315 -5.19 30.07 0.72
C ASP A 315 -4.33 29.95 1.98
N PHE A 316 -4.80 29.19 2.98
CA PHE A 316 -4.00 28.89 4.17
C PHE A 316 -2.72 28.14 3.81
N ALA A 317 -2.79 27.06 3.04
CA ALA A 317 -1.62 26.28 2.64
C ALA A 317 -0.58 27.16 1.94
N THR A 318 -1.03 27.96 0.96
CA THR A 318 -0.18 28.87 0.18
C THR A 318 0.48 29.93 1.08
N ALA A 319 -0.28 30.52 2.01
CA ALA A 319 0.24 31.49 2.97
C ALA A 319 1.34 30.91 3.89
N HIS A 320 1.37 29.59 4.07
CA HIS A 320 2.38 28.87 4.83
C HIS A 320 3.45 28.21 3.95
N ASN A 321 3.58 28.64 2.69
CA ASN A 321 4.53 28.11 1.70
C ASN A 321 4.36 26.61 1.42
N ARG A 322 3.13 26.11 1.48
CA ARG A 322 2.75 24.76 1.10
C ARG A 322 1.90 24.76 -0.16
N ILE A 323 2.03 23.71 -0.97
CA ILE A 323 1.18 23.42 -2.12
C ILE A 323 0.04 22.50 -1.63
N PRO A 324 -1.23 22.90 -1.73
CA PRO A 324 -2.33 22.06 -1.28
C PRO A 324 -2.55 20.87 -2.23
N ILE A 325 -2.81 19.70 -1.64
CA ILE A 325 -3.30 18.50 -2.34
C ILE A 325 -4.71 18.18 -1.85
N PHE A 326 -5.66 17.94 -2.76
CA PHE A 326 -7.08 17.74 -2.45
C PHE A 326 -7.62 16.52 -3.19
N TRP A 327 -8.40 15.68 -2.51
CA TRP A 327 -9.12 14.58 -3.14
C TRP A 327 -10.25 15.11 -4.03
N ASP A 328 -10.27 14.73 -5.30
CA ASP A 328 -11.02 15.48 -6.32
C ASP A 328 -12.48 15.03 -6.53
N ASP A 329 -12.97 14.04 -5.79
CA ASP A 329 -14.27 13.41 -6.01
C ASP A 329 -15.44 14.36 -5.81
N MET A 330 -15.39 15.22 -4.80
CA MET A 330 -16.53 16.07 -4.44
C MET A 330 -16.91 17.08 -5.54
N PRO A 331 -15.97 17.84 -6.14
CA PRO A 331 -16.29 18.67 -7.31
C PRO A 331 -16.82 17.88 -8.51
N LEU A 332 -16.31 16.67 -8.76
CA LEU A 332 -16.79 15.82 -9.85
C LEU A 332 -18.21 15.30 -9.61
N LYS A 333 -18.55 14.98 -8.35
CA LYS A 333 -19.89 14.57 -7.91
C LYS A 333 -20.89 15.71 -8.09
N TYR A 334 -20.58 16.91 -7.62
CA TYR A 334 -21.45 18.08 -7.84
C TYR A 334 -21.50 18.53 -9.30
N GLY A 335 -20.41 18.31 -10.04
CA GLY A 335 -20.32 18.49 -11.49
C GLY A 335 -21.19 17.51 -12.28
N GLY A 336 -21.58 16.38 -11.68
CA GLY A 336 -22.43 15.36 -12.29
C GLY A 336 -21.70 14.37 -13.20
N VAL A 337 -20.37 14.23 -13.06
CA VAL A 337 -19.55 13.35 -13.90
C VAL A 337 -18.88 12.21 -13.11
N TRP A 338 -18.96 12.22 -11.78
CA TRP A 338 -18.32 11.22 -10.90
C TRP A 338 -18.61 9.77 -11.29
N ASP A 339 -19.89 9.41 -11.42
CA ASP A 339 -20.28 8.03 -11.73
C ASP A 339 -19.77 7.61 -13.11
N LEU A 340 -19.81 8.53 -14.08
CA LEU A 340 -19.35 8.29 -15.44
C LEU A 340 -17.83 8.08 -15.49
N VAL A 341 -17.07 8.89 -14.74
CA VAL A 341 -15.62 8.82 -14.61
C VAL A 341 -15.14 7.47 -14.07
N ASN A 342 -15.93 6.84 -13.19
CA ASN A 342 -15.60 5.57 -12.54
C ASN A 342 -16.35 4.37 -13.14
N SER A 343 -17.05 4.56 -14.26
CA SER A 343 -17.83 3.52 -14.92
C SER A 343 -16.99 2.65 -15.85
N ASN A 344 -17.50 1.47 -16.19
CA ASN A 344 -16.94 0.58 -17.22
C ASN A 344 -17.52 0.84 -18.62
N GLU A 345 -18.10 2.03 -18.84
CA GLU A 345 -18.74 2.37 -20.11
C GLU A 345 -17.71 2.52 -21.25
N THR A 346 -18.15 2.20 -22.46
CA THR A 346 -17.36 2.34 -23.68
C THR A 346 -17.12 3.81 -24.04
N GLN A 347 -16.17 4.08 -24.94
CA GLN A 347 -15.89 5.45 -25.39
C GLN A 347 -17.14 6.15 -25.96
N ASP A 348 -17.96 5.44 -26.73
CA ASP A 348 -19.18 5.99 -27.34
C ASP A 348 -20.26 6.30 -26.30
N GLU A 349 -20.43 5.42 -25.30
CA GLU A 349 -21.36 5.64 -24.19
C GLU A 349 -20.95 6.83 -23.32
N ILE A 350 -19.66 6.92 -22.98
CA ILE A 350 -19.09 8.08 -22.29
C ILE A 350 -19.33 9.34 -23.12
N ALA A 351 -19.02 9.33 -24.42
CA ALA A 351 -19.22 10.50 -25.29
C ALA A 351 -20.69 10.95 -25.35
N ALA A 352 -21.63 10.00 -25.37
CA ALA A 352 -23.07 10.29 -25.42
C ALA A 352 -23.61 10.87 -24.10
N LYS A 353 -23.07 10.43 -22.95
CA LYS A 353 -23.56 10.83 -21.61
C LYS A 353 -22.74 11.96 -20.97
N TRP A 354 -21.56 12.25 -21.49
CA TRP A 354 -20.66 13.25 -20.90
C TRP A 354 -21.29 14.64 -20.89
N ASN A 355 -21.40 15.22 -19.70
CA ASN A 355 -21.90 16.58 -19.52
C ASN A 355 -21.08 17.31 -18.44
N ASP A 356 -20.08 18.06 -18.87
CA ASP A 356 -19.20 18.86 -18.03
C ASP A 356 -19.66 20.33 -17.93
N LYS A 357 -20.88 20.67 -18.35
CA LYS A 357 -21.39 22.05 -18.35
C LYS A 357 -21.27 22.69 -16.96
N LYS A 358 -21.70 22.00 -15.90
CA LYS A 358 -21.62 22.50 -14.52
C LYS A 358 -20.19 22.72 -14.07
N LEU A 359 -19.27 21.82 -14.43
CA LEU A 359 -17.84 21.96 -14.13
C LEU A 359 -17.25 23.17 -14.87
N ASN A 360 -17.58 23.33 -16.14
CA ASN A 360 -17.12 24.44 -16.97
C ASN A 360 -17.63 25.79 -16.46
N GLU A 361 -18.90 25.87 -16.04
CA GLU A 361 -19.48 27.08 -15.43
C GLU A 361 -18.82 27.40 -14.08
N SER A 362 -18.43 26.37 -13.31
CA SER A 362 -17.84 26.50 -11.98
C SER A 362 -16.32 26.62 -11.98
N ILE A 363 -15.66 26.61 -13.14
CA ILE A 363 -14.19 26.53 -13.22
C ILE A 363 -13.46 27.65 -12.49
N LYS A 364 -14.08 28.83 -12.37
CA LYS A 364 -13.53 29.98 -11.64
C LYS A 364 -13.43 29.74 -10.13
N LEU A 365 -14.14 28.74 -9.61
CA LEU A 365 -14.11 28.36 -8.20
C LEU A 365 -12.94 27.43 -7.87
N PHE A 366 -12.30 26.80 -8.86
CA PHE A 366 -11.20 25.85 -8.67
C PHE A 366 -9.88 26.60 -8.42
N PRO A 367 -9.26 26.44 -7.23
CA PRO A 367 -7.93 27.00 -6.97
C PRO A 367 -6.90 26.42 -7.95
N LYS A 368 -6.04 27.28 -8.51
CA LYS A 368 -5.02 26.89 -9.51
C LYS A 368 -3.72 26.42 -8.87
N GLU A 369 -3.49 26.85 -7.64
CA GLU A 369 -2.41 26.45 -6.77
C GLU A 369 -2.54 25.00 -6.29
N CYS A 370 -3.76 24.46 -6.25
CA CYS A 370 -4.08 23.14 -5.76
C CYS A 370 -3.72 22.04 -6.76
N VAL A 371 -3.20 20.94 -6.23
CA VAL A 371 -3.06 19.67 -6.93
C VAL A 371 -4.31 18.82 -6.63
N TYR A 372 -5.04 18.45 -7.67
CA TYR A 372 -6.22 17.59 -7.58
C TYR A 372 -5.76 16.14 -7.67
N MET A 373 -6.02 15.37 -6.61
CA MET A 373 -5.63 13.97 -6.51
C MET A 373 -6.76 13.10 -7.07
N ARG A 374 -6.60 12.63 -8.31
CA ARG A 374 -7.57 11.77 -8.98
C ARG A 374 -7.36 10.32 -8.57
N TRP A 375 -8.23 9.84 -7.68
CA TRP A 375 -8.14 8.49 -7.13
C TRP A 375 -9.03 7.48 -7.85
N ASN A 376 -8.45 6.36 -8.27
CA ASN A 376 -9.18 5.18 -8.74
C ASN A 376 -8.28 3.95 -8.53
N TYR A 377 -8.87 2.88 -8.01
CA TYR A 377 -8.12 1.69 -7.56
C TYR A 377 -8.21 0.51 -8.53
N LYS A 378 -8.81 0.74 -9.70
CA LYS A 378 -9.05 -0.27 -10.74
C LYS A 378 -8.30 0.09 -12.01
N ASP A 379 -8.89 -0.20 -13.17
CA ASP A 379 -8.28 0.08 -14.46
C ASP A 379 -8.19 1.60 -14.69
N ALA A 380 -6.95 2.10 -14.73
CA ALA A 380 -6.63 3.49 -15.00
C ALA A 380 -7.07 3.95 -16.40
N THR A 381 -7.28 3.02 -17.33
CA THR A 381 -7.48 3.32 -18.75
C THR A 381 -8.94 3.46 -19.16
N GLN A 382 -9.88 3.39 -18.20
CA GLN A 382 -11.30 3.60 -18.46
C GLN A 382 -11.55 4.94 -19.19
N PRO A 383 -12.42 4.96 -20.23
CA PRO A 383 -12.62 6.16 -21.04
C PRO A 383 -13.09 7.39 -20.25
N GLY A 384 -13.97 7.21 -19.26
CA GLY A 384 -14.42 8.29 -18.39
C GLY A 384 -13.28 8.91 -17.59
N HIS A 385 -12.37 8.07 -17.07
CA HIS A 385 -11.19 8.50 -16.33
C HIS A 385 -10.20 9.26 -17.23
N GLN A 386 -9.90 8.76 -18.43
CA GLN A 386 -9.04 9.48 -19.38
C GLN A 386 -9.63 10.84 -19.77
N ARG A 387 -10.95 10.90 -19.97
CA ARG A 387 -11.64 12.14 -20.34
C ARG A 387 -11.59 13.21 -19.25
N ILE A 388 -11.70 12.83 -17.97
CA ILE A 388 -11.57 13.83 -16.90
C ILE A 388 -10.14 14.33 -16.72
N LEU A 389 -9.13 13.48 -16.92
CA LEU A 389 -7.73 13.90 -16.90
C LEU A 389 -7.45 14.93 -18.02
N GLN A 390 -7.99 14.69 -19.22
CA GLN A 390 -7.91 15.67 -20.30
C GLN A 390 -8.63 16.98 -19.94
N TRP A 391 -9.81 16.91 -19.32
CA TRP A 391 -10.53 18.11 -18.89
C TRP A 391 -9.70 18.95 -17.92
N TYR A 392 -9.10 18.35 -16.90
CA TYR A 392 -8.23 19.07 -15.96
C TYR A 392 -7.03 19.72 -16.67
N HIS A 393 -6.37 18.98 -17.57
CA HIS A 393 -5.28 19.50 -18.39
C HIS A 393 -5.71 20.72 -19.22
N ASP A 394 -6.84 20.62 -19.93
CA ASP A 394 -7.39 21.70 -20.76
C ASP A 394 -7.77 22.95 -19.95
N LYS A 395 -8.08 22.78 -18.66
CA LYS A 395 -8.31 23.91 -17.74
C LYS A 395 -7.05 24.41 -17.06
N GLY A 396 -5.88 23.83 -17.31
CA GLY A 396 -4.63 24.20 -16.64
C GLY A 396 -4.69 23.97 -15.13
N LEU A 397 -5.29 22.85 -14.70
CA LEU A 397 -5.30 22.39 -13.31
C LEU A 397 -4.21 21.33 -13.11
N LYS A 398 -3.59 21.32 -11.94
CA LYS A 398 -2.53 20.36 -11.58
C LYS A 398 -3.15 19.08 -11.06
N ILE A 399 -2.59 17.93 -11.44
CA ILE A 399 -3.17 16.62 -11.12
C ILE A 399 -2.09 15.69 -10.61
N MET A 400 -2.41 14.91 -9.60
CA MET A 400 -1.71 13.67 -9.26
C MET A 400 -2.66 12.48 -9.42
N GLY A 401 -2.13 11.33 -9.82
CA GLY A 401 -2.91 10.09 -9.82
C GLY A 401 -2.82 9.40 -8.47
N ALA A 402 -3.92 8.79 -8.01
CA ALA A 402 -3.91 7.92 -6.84
C ALA A 402 -4.45 6.53 -7.19
N THR A 403 -3.60 5.53 -7.01
CA THR A 403 -3.90 4.09 -7.10
C THR A 403 -3.84 3.47 -5.70
N ALA A 404 -3.92 2.15 -5.55
CA ALA A 404 -3.86 1.48 -4.25
C ALA A 404 -2.85 0.32 -4.21
N ALA A 405 -2.06 0.29 -3.14
CA ALA A 405 -1.37 -0.90 -2.65
C ALA A 405 -2.29 -1.75 -1.75
N SER A 406 -3.27 -1.12 -1.09
CA SER A 406 -4.41 -1.76 -0.43
C SER A 406 -5.65 -0.87 -0.51
N CYS A 407 -6.76 -1.42 -1.00
CA CYS A 407 -8.02 -0.69 -1.18
C CYS A 407 -9.17 -1.22 -0.31
N GLY A 408 -8.86 -1.94 0.78
CA GLY A 408 -9.86 -2.50 1.68
C GLY A 408 -10.65 -3.68 1.09
N SER A 409 -10.19 -4.30 -0.01
CA SER A 409 -10.85 -5.48 -0.59
C SER A 409 -10.81 -6.72 0.32
N SER A 410 -9.92 -6.71 1.32
CA SER A 410 -9.77 -7.71 2.38
C SER A 410 -9.09 -7.02 3.57
N PRO A 411 -9.44 -7.37 4.82
CA PRO A 411 -8.83 -6.76 6.01
C PRO A 411 -7.41 -7.27 6.31
N PHE A 412 -6.95 -8.34 5.65
CA PHE A 412 -5.65 -8.96 5.95
C PHE A 412 -4.63 -8.80 4.83
N ILE A 413 -5.03 -9.06 3.59
CA ILE A 413 -4.11 -9.10 2.44
C ILE A 413 -4.73 -8.44 1.21
N PRO A 414 -3.99 -7.60 0.48
CA PRO A 414 -4.38 -7.11 -0.83
C PRO A 414 -4.57 -8.27 -1.83
N ARG A 415 -5.56 -8.15 -2.72
CA ARG A 415 -5.89 -9.15 -3.75
C ARG A 415 -5.37 -8.73 -5.13
N GLU A 416 -5.59 -9.58 -6.12
CA GLU A 416 -5.30 -9.31 -7.54
C GLU A 416 -3.80 -9.06 -7.81
N ASN A 417 -2.95 -9.94 -7.27
CA ASN A 417 -1.49 -9.80 -7.27
C ASN A 417 -1.02 -8.55 -6.52
N SER A 418 -1.57 -8.32 -5.32
CA SER A 418 -1.37 -7.09 -4.53
C SER A 418 -1.56 -5.81 -5.34
N LEU A 419 -2.55 -5.80 -6.22
CA LEU A 419 -2.91 -4.67 -7.07
C LEU A 419 -1.78 -4.17 -7.99
N ALA A 420 -0.69 -4.93 -8.14
CA ALA A 420 0.49 -4.50 -8.91
C ALA A 420 0.17 -4.22 -10.38
N GLY A 421 -0.84 -4.90 -10.95
CA GLY A 421 -1.34 -4.63 -12.30
C GLY A 421 -1.97 -3.24 -12.43
N TYR A 422 -2.78 -2.82 -11.46
CA TYR A 422 -3.39 -1.49 -11.46
C TYR A 422 -2.34 -0.40 -11.20
N ILE A 423 -1.40 -0.62 -10.27
CA ILE A 423 -0.28 0.29 -10.02
C ILE A 423 0.54 0.52 -11.29
N LYS A 424 0.83 -0.56 -12.03
CA LYS A 424 1.51 -0.47 -13.33
C LYS A 424 0.71 0.36 -14.35
N GLY A 425 -0.59 0.07 -14.49
CA GLY A 425 -1.49 0.78 -15.39
C GLY A 425 -1.56 2.29 -15.08
N PHE A 426 -1.71 2.64 -13.81
CA PHE A 426 -1.71 4.01 -13.32
C PHE A 426 -0.37 4.71 -13.55
N SER A 427 0.75 4.06 -13.24
CA SER A 427 2.07 4.64 -13.44
C SER A 427 2.33 4.96 -14.92
N LYS A 428 1.87 4.08 -15.82
CA LYS A 428 1.94 4.33 -17.27
C LYS A 428 1.10 5.54 -17.66
N LEU A 429 -0.15 5.62 -17.17
CA LEU A 429 -1.04 6.75 -17.44
C LEU A 429 -0.44 8.08 -16.93
N VAL A 430 0.07 8.09 -15.70
CA VAL A 430 0.70 9.27 -15.08
C VAL A 430 1.91 9.73 -15.88
N ALA A 431 2.81 8.82 -16.27
CA ALA A 431 3.98 9.15 -17.07
C ALA A 431 3.60 9.67 -18.48
N GLN A 432 2.62 9.04 -19.14
CA GLN A 432 2.17 9.44 -20.48
C GLN A 432 1.53 10.83 -20.50
N ASN A 433 0.75 11.17 -19.46
CA ASN A 433 0.09 12.46 -19.32
C ASN A 433 0.94 13.51 -18.60
N GLN A 434 2.16 13.16 -18.17
CA GLN A 434 3.08 14.04 -17.44
C GLN A 434 2.42 14.69 -16.20
N LEU A 435 1.66 13.90 -15.43
CA LEU A 435 1.02 14.41 -14.20
C LEU A 435 2.09 14.72 -13.13
N GLU A 436 1.73 15.53 -12.12
CA GLU A 436 2.65 16.04 -11.09
C GLU A 436 3.24 14.95 -10.19
N GLY A 437 2.62 13.76 -10.17
CA GLY A 437 3.01 12.67 -9.29
C GLY A 437 1.98 11.56 -9.23
N ILE A 438 2.31 10.52 -8.46
CA ILE A 438 1.46 9.38 -8.18
C ILE A 438 1.52 8.99 -6.71
N LEU A 439 0.37 8.60 -6.15
CA LEU A 439 0.22 8.04 -4.81
C LEU A 439 -0.29 6.60 -4.90
N ALA A 440 0.34 5.67 -4.17
CA ALA A 440 -0.23 4.35 -3.90
C ALA A 440 -0.83 4.34 -2.48
N THR A 441 -2.17 4.26 -2.39
CA THR A 441 -2.89 4.27 -1.11
C THR A 441 -2.87 2.91 -0.41
N ALA A 442 -2.88 2.93 0.91
CA ALA A 442 -3.18 1.77 1.74
C ALA A 442 -4.14 2.23 2.84
N TRP A 443 -5.42 1.93 2.67
CA TRP A 443 -6.47 2.39 3.58
C TRP A 443 -6.55 1.51 4.84
N ASP A 444 -6.76 2.14 6.00
CA ASP A 444 -6.76 1.50 7.31
C ASP A 444 -8.17 1.00 7.75
N ASP A 445 -9.17 1.02 6.87
CA ASP A 445 -10.56 0.63 7.17
C ASP A 445 -10.72 -0.77 7.75
N GLY A 446 -9.84 -1.69 7.34
CA GLY A 446 -9.71 -3.03 7.93
C GLY A 446 -8.34 -3.27 8.54
N SER A 447 -7.61 -2.19 8.81
CA SER A 447 -6.25 -2.12 9.33
C SER A 447 -5.34 -3.28 8.96
N PRO A 448 -5.08 -3.51 7.66
CA PRO A 448 -4.15 -4.53 7.22
C PRO A 448 -2.75 -4.24 7.80
N HIS A 449 -2.00 -5.30 8.07
CA HIS A 449 -0.62 -5.16 8.53
C HIS A 449 0.28 -4.71 7.39
N SER A 450 1.18 -3.74 7.61
CA SER A 450 2.03 -3.15 6.55
C SER A 450 2.86 -4.19 5.79
N GLU A 451 3.32 -5.24 6.48
CA GLU A 451 3.94 -6.45 5.89
C GLU A 451 3.17 -7.08 4.72
N THR A 452 1.84 -7.00 4.69
CA THR A 452 1.02 -7.54 3.58
C THR A 452 0.85 -6.54 2.42
N VAL A 453 1.20 -5.27 2.64
CA VAL A 453 1.06 -4.16 1.68
C VAL A 453 2.36 -3.90 0.91
N TRP A 454 3.51 -4.26 1.47
CA TRP A 454 4.84 -3.94 0.93
C TRP A 454 5.05 -4.31 -0.54
N ARG A 455 4.48 -5.41 -1.04
CA ARG A 455 4.60 -5.76 -2.47
C ARG A 455 3.98 -4.69 -3.37
N GLY A 456 2.88 -4.06 -2.94
CA GLY A 456 2.26 -2.93 -3.63
C GLY A 456 3.10 -1.66 -3.58
N TYR A 457 3.67 -1.31 -2.42
CA TYR A 457 4.62 -0.18 -2.33
C TYR A 457 5.85 -0.39 -3.22
N ILE A 458 6.43 -1.58 -3.24
CA ILE A 458 7.59 -1.88 -4.09
C ILE A 458 7.19 -1.82 -5.58
N ALA A 459 5.97 -2.22 -5.93
CA ALA A 459 5.44 -2.06 -7.29
C ALA A 459 5.32 -0.57 -7.67
N GLN A 460 4.94 0.30 -6.73
CA GLN A 460 4.92 1.75 -6.93
C GLN A 460 6.33 2.30 -7.21
N GLY A 461 7.36 1.78 -6.54
CA GLY A 461 8.76 2.07 -6.84
C GLY A 461 9.18 1.61 -8.24
N GLU A 462 8.92 0.34 -8.58
CA GLU A 462 9.22 -0.28 -9.89
C GLU A 462 8.58 0.52 -11.03
N TYR A 463 7.25 0.62 -11.03
CA TYR A 463 6.52 1.16 -12.15
C TYR A 463 6.50 2.69 -12.16
N GLY A 464 6.64 3.34 -11.01
CA GLY A 464 6.84 4.80 -10.96
C GLY A 464 8.20 5.22 -11.52
N TRP A 465 9.19 4.34 -11.44
CA TRP A 465 10.52 4.56 -12.02
C TRP A 465 10.55 4.19 -13.50
N ASN A 466 10.10 2.99 -13.88
CA ASN A 466 10.04 2.53 -15.27
C ASN A 466 8.71 1.78 -15.56
N PRO A 467 7.66 2.50 -16.01
CA PRO A 467 6.30 1.94 -16.13
C PRO A 467 6.15 0.78 -17.12
N THR A 468 7.09 0.65 -18.06
CA THR A 468 7.01 -0.32 -19.17
C THR A 468 8.04 -1.43 -19.10
N ALA A 469 8.96 -1.39 -18.14
CA ALA A 469 10.13 -2.28 -18.10
C ALA A 469 9.76 -3.77 -17.97
N ARG A 470 8.77 -4.06 -17.13
CA ARG A 470 8.56 -5.40 -16.58
C ARG A 470 7.09 -5.83 -16.58
N THR A 471 6.80 -7.11 -16.76
CA THR A 471 5.46 -7.69 -16.50
C THR A 471 5.22 -7.87 -15.01
N VAL A 472 3.97 -8.07 -14.59
CA VAL A 472 3.64 -8.31 -13.17
C VAL A 472 4.28 -9.61 -12.67
N GLU A 473 4.33 -10.64 -13.51
CA GLU A 473 4.95 -11.92 -13.22
C GLU A 473 6.46 -11.79 -13.00
N ALA A 474 7.16 -11.07 -13.89
CA ALA A 474 8.58 -10.82 -13.74
C ALA A 474 8.87 -9.90 -12.53
N PHE A 475 7.92 -9.04 -12.14
CA PHE A 475 8.02 -8.21 -10.94
C PHE A 475 7.96 -9.07 -9.68
N LYS A 476 7.04 -10.04 -9.63
CA LYS A 476 6.91 -10.97 -8.49
C LYS A 476 8.21 -11.76 -8.25
N ALA A 477 8.87 -12.21 -9.32
CA ALA A 477 10.16 -12.90 -9.22
C ALA A 477 11.27 -11.99 -8.65
N ALA A 478 11.37 -10.74 -9.14
CA ALA A 478 12.36 -9.79 -8.61
C ALA A 478 12.07 -9.35 -7.18
N HIS A 479 10.80 -9.18 -6.82
CA HIS A 479 10.38 -8.91 -5.45
C HIS A 479 10.80 -10.07 -4.54
N ALA A 480 10.53 -11.31 -4.95
CA ALA A 480 10.91 -12.51 -4.21
C ALA A 480 12.43 -12.57 -3.95
N GLN A 481 13.25 -12.21 -4.96
CA GLN A 481 14.70 -12.15 -4.79
C GLN A 481 15.13 -10.98 -3.88
N ARG A 482 14.66 -9.75 -4.11
CA ARG A 482 15.09 -8.60 -3.31
C ARG A 482 14.72 -8.73 -1.84
N GLU A 483 13.47 -9.10 -1.59
CA GLU A 483 12.90 -9.11 -0.25
C GLU A 483 13.29 -10.34 0.55
N PHE A 484 13.54 -11.49 -0.09
CA PHE A 484 13.81 -12.74 0.63
C PHE A 484 15.13 -13.41 0.28
N GLY A 485 15.80 -13.00 -0.80
CA GLY A 485 17.06 -13.57 -1.27
C GLY A 485 16.91 -14.87 -2.08
N PHE A 486 15.71 -15.16 -2.59
CA PHE A 486 15.47 -16.36 -3.40
C PHE A 486 16.12 -16.27 -4.78
N HIS A 487 16.56 -17.39 -5.34
CA HIS A 487 17.06 -17.37 -6.71
C HIS A 487 15.90 -17.06 -7.68
N PRO A 488 16.08 -16.28 -8.77
CA PRO A 488 14.97 -15.86 -9.63
C PRO A 488 14.22 -16.98 -10.36
N ASN A 489 14.83 -18.16 -10.44
CA ASN A 489 14.19 -19.37 -10.98
C ASN A 489 13.41 -20.16 -9.93
N ASP A 490 13.55 -19.82 -8.65
CA ASP A 490 12.81 -20.45 -7.56
C ASP A 490 11.43 -19.79 -7.44
N ASN A 491 10.43 -20.58 -7.02
CA ASN A 491 9.06 -20.10 -6.87
C ASN A 491 8.59 -20.13 -5.41
N HIS A 492 9.51 -19.82 -4.48
CA HIS A 492 9.26 -19.89 -3.04
C HIS A 492 8.18 -18.91 -2.55
N MET A 493 7.78 -17.92 -3.35
CA MET A 493 6.70 -16.97 -3.02
C MET A 493 5.35 -17.27 -3.70
N ALA A 494 5.22 -18.37 -4.47
CA ALA A 494 3.94 -18.71 -5.11
C ALA A 494 2.79 -18.96 -4.14
N PHE A 495 3.08 -19.29 -2.87
CA PHE A 495 2.06 -19.44 -1.84
C PHE A 495 1.23 -18.16 -1.63
N LEU A 496 1.79 -16.99 -1.92
CA LEU A 496 1.09 -15.72 -1.72
C LEU A 496 -0.13 -15.60 -2.64
N ASP A 497 -0.02 -16.09 -3.88
CA ASP A 497 -1.16 -16.13 -4.81
C ASP A 497 -2.24 -17.09 -4.30
N GLU A 498 -1.84 -18.23 -3.73
CA GLU A 498 -2.78 -19.18 -3.13
C GLU A 498 -3.48 -18.56 -1.91
N LEU A 499 -2.74 -17.84 -1.07
CA LEU A 499 -3.26 -17.17 0.12
C LEU A 499 -4.26 -16.07 -0.24
N GLU A 500 -4.00 -15.29 -1.30
CA GLU A 500 -4.96 -14.32 -1.85
C GLU A 500 -6.28 -14.96 -2.27
N GLN A 501 -6.22 -16.16 -2.87
CA GLN A 501 -7.42 -16.90 -3.27
C GLN A 501 -8.19 -17.45 -2.07
N GLU A 502 -7.50 -17.93 -1.04
CA GLU A 502 -8.14 -18.44 0.18
C GLU A 502 -8.94 -17.34 0.91
N ALA A 503 -8.45 -16.09 0.88
CA ALA A 503 -9.10 -14.95 1.50
C ALA A 503 -10.57 -14.80 1.06
N PHE A 504 -10.91 -15.16 -0.18
CA PHE A 504 -12.31 -15.08 -0.67
C PHE A 504 -13.22 -16.06 0.06
N PHE A 505 -12.76 -17.30 0.29
CA PHE A 505 -13.56 -18.26 1.05
C PHE A 505 -13.64 -17.84 2.52
N PHE A 506 -12.53 -17.38 3.09
CA PHE A 506 -12.50 -16.89 4.47
C PHE A 506 -13.58 -15.83 4.68
N ASP A 507 -13.69 -14.83 3.81
CA ASP A 507 -14.64 -13.72 3.95
C ASP A 507 -16.09 -14.17 4.20
N ASP A 508 -16.53 -15.25 3.57
CA ASP A 508 -17.92 -15.71 3.61
C ASP A 508 -18.15 -17.04 4.33
N ALA A 509 -17.08 -17.75 4.74
CA ALA A 509 -17.17 -19.15 5.18
C ALA A 509 -18.23 -19.39 6.27
N LEU A 510 -18.26 -18.54 7.30
CA LEU A 510 -19.10 -18.74 8.50
C LEU A 510 -20.47 -18.05 8.47
N VAL A 511 -20.85 -17.39 7.36
CA VAL A 511 -22.09 -16.63 7.26
C VAL A 511 -23.00 -17.09 6.11
N ASN A 512 -24.31 -16.87 6.29
CA ASN A 512 -25.35 -16.96 5.26
C ASN A 512 -25.64 -15.61 4.62
N SER A 513 -25.42 -14.52 5.37
CA SER A 513 -25.51 -13.14 4.91
C SER A 513 -24.64 -12.28 5.81
N GLY A 514 -24.17 -11.15 5.29
CA GLY A 514 -23.32 -10.20 6.01
C GLY A 514 -22.06 -9.89 5.22
N ARG A 515 -21.40 -8.78 5.57
CA ARG A 515 -20.15 -8.34 4.95
C ARG A 515 -19.13 -7.97 6.03
N ARG A 516 -17.91 -8.53 5.92
CA ARG A 516 -16.73 -8.13 6.72
C ARG A 516 -15.73 -7.27 5.94
N ASN A 517 -15.97 -7.10 4.64
CA ASN A 517 -15.09 -6.35 3.74
C ASN A 517 -15.08 -4.85 4.13
N PRO A 518 -13.90 -4.29 4.45
CA PRO A 518 -13.79 -2.96 5.05
C PRO A 518 -14.05 -1.80 4.06
N ALA A 519 -13.77 -1.95 2.76
CA ALA A 519 -13.86 -0.85 1.78
C ALA A 519 -15.26 -0.21 1.64
N TRP A 520 -16.30 -0.92 2.07
CA TRP A 520 -17.69 -0.44 2.01
C TRP A 520 -18.36 -0.46 3.38
N GLY A 521 -17.58 -0.80 4.42
CA GLY A 521 -18.04 -1.06 5.77
C GLY A 521 -18.73 -2.42 5.97
N THR A 522 -18.77 -2.88 7.21
CA THR A 522 -19.47 -4.08 7.67
C THR A 522 -20.98 -3.95 7.61
N THR A 523 -21.70 -5.08 7.56
CA THR A 523 -23.16 -5.11 7.72
C THR A 523 -23.56 -6.06 8.85
N ASP A 524 -24.82 -5.99 9.28
CA ASP A 524 -25.42 -7.07 10.04
C ASP A 524 -25.25 -8.41 9.31
N PHE A 525 -25.07 -9.48 10.09
CA PHE A 525 -24.75 -10.80 9.55
C PHE A 525 -25.56 -11.89 10.23
N THR A 526 -25.71 -13.00 9.51
CA THR A 526 -26.28 -14.24 10.04
C THR A 526 -25.28 -15.37 9.86
N LEU A 527 -24.90 -16.00 10.97
CA LEU A 527 -23.99 -17.16 10.96
C LEU A 527 -24.69 -18.38 10.38
N ILE A 528 -23.90 -19.29 9.76
CA ILE A 528 -24.38 -20.62 9.38
C ILE A 528 -25.05 -21.31 10.59
N SER A 529 -26.11 -22.08 10.34
CA SER A 529 -26.74 -22.92 11.36
C SER A 529 -25.79 -24.01 11.84
N LEU A 530 -26.15 -24.74 12.90
CA LEU A 530 -25.39 -25.88 13.42
C LEU A 530 -26.18 -27.19 13.17
N PRO A 531 -25.52 -28.36 13.15
CA PRO A 531 -26.19 -29.63 12.92
C PRO A 531 -27.32 -29.90 13.91
N ASP A 532 -28.44 -30.42 13.39
CA ASP A 532 -29.55 -30.89 14.19
C ASP A 532 -29.33 -32.38 14.52
N PRO A 533 -29.15 -32.76 15.81
CA PRO A 533 -28.95 -34.16 16.18
C PRO A 533 -30.12 -35.07 15.77
N ASP A 534 -31.32 -34.51 15.61
CA ASP A 534 -32.54 -35.25 15.28
C ASP A 534 -32.74 -35.39 13.75
N ALA A 535 -31.86 -34.76 12.93
CA ALA A 535 -31.89 -34.84 11.47
C ALA A 535 -30.50 -35.03 10.83
N PRO A 536 -29.82 -36.18 11.04
CA PRO A 536 -28.48 -36.43 10.49
C PRO A 536 -28.38 -36.20 8.98
N GLY A 537 -27.30 -35.54 8.55
CA GLY A 537 -27.00 -35.20 7.17
C GLY A 537 -27.78 -34.01 6.61
N ALA A 538 -28.78 -33.45 7.32
CA ALA A 538 -29.57 -32.33 6.82
C ALA A 538 -28.76 -31.04 6.74
N TRP A 539 -27.90 -30.79 7.73
CA TRP A 539 -27.00 -29.65 7.72
C TRP A 539 -25.98 -29.76 6.58
N SER A 540 -25.42 -30.95 6.36
CA SER A 540 -24.46 -31.22 5.29
C SER A 540 -25.07 -31.03 3.91
N ARG A 541 -26.34 -31.40 3.71
CA ARG A 541 -27.06 -31.13 2.46
C ARG A 541 -27.27 -29.62 2.25
N THR A 542 -27.60 -28.88 3.32
CA THR A 542 -27.81 -27.43 3.27
C THR A 542 -26.52 -26.69 2.89
N TYR A 543 -25.38 -27.08 3.48
CA TYR A 543 -24.09 -26.41 3.28
C TYR A 543 -23.13 -27.16 2.36
N GLN A 544 -23.64 -28.04 1.49
CA GLN A 544 -22.83 -28.89 0.62
C GLN A 544 -21.77 -28.13 -0.19
N GLN A 545 -22.09 -26.91 -0.65
CA GLN A 545 -21.16 -26.06 -1.40
C GLN A 545 -20.02 -25.54 -0.51
N LYS A 546 -20.34 -25.04 0.70
CA LYS A 546 -19.33 -24.59 1.67
C LYS A 546 -18.43 -25.74 2.12
N ILE A 547 -18.99 -26.94 2.29
CA ILE A 547 -18.23 -28.15 2.64
C ILE A 547 -17.31 -28.57 1.50
N ALA A 548 -17.80 -28.56 0.25
CA ALA A 548 -16.98 -28.86 -0.92
C ALA A 548 -15.82 -27.86 -1.05
N GLN A 549 -16.08 -26.57 -0.88
CA GLN A 549 -15.04 -25.55 -0.90
C GLN A 549 -14.06 -25.71 0.28
N ALA A 550 -14.54 -25.98 1.50
CA ALA A 550 -13.67 -26.23 2.65
C ALA A 550 -12.71 -27.41 2.41
N LYS A 551 -13.13 -28.47 1.70
CA LYS A 551 -12.23 -29.58 1.31
C LYS A 551 -11.15 -29.14 0.31
N VAL A 552 -11.44 -28.17 -0.55
CA VAL A 552 -10.45 -27.56 -1.46
C VAL A 552 -9.48 -26.70 -0.67
N GLU A 553 -10.01 -25.83 0.20
CA GLU A 553 -9.19 -24.91 1.01
C GLU A 553 -8.32 -25.65 2.04
N GLN A 554 -8.76 -26.78 2.61
CA GLN A 554 -7.92 -27.61 3.49
C GLN A 554 -6.64 -28.08 2.77
N LYS A 555 -6.76 -28.49 1.50
CA LYS A 555 -5.59 -28.87 0.68
C LYS A 555 -4.72 -27.67 0.33
N ARG A 556 -5.35 -26.51 0.08
CA ARG A 556 -4.64 -25.26 -0.17
C ARG A 556 -3.83 -24.83 1.05
N TYR A 557 -4.42 -24.87 2.24
CA TYR A 557 -3.76 -24.60 3.52
C TYR A 557 -2.51 -25.47 3.71
N GLU A 558 -2.62 -26.78 3.46
CA GLU A 558 -1.48 -27.72 3.57
C GLU A 558 -0.36 -27.37 2.57
N LYS A 559 -0.73 -27.03 1.33
CA LYS A 559 0.20 -26.55 0.31
C LYS A 559 0.90 -25.26 0.75
N ILE A 560 0.15 -24.27 1.23
CA ILE A 560 0.68 -22.99 1.72
C ILE A 560 1.63 -23.22 2.90
N CYS A 561 1.26 -24.06 3.87
CA CYS A 561 2.12 -24.40 5.01
C CYS A 561 3.48 -24.97 4.55
N GLN A 562 3.45 -25.93 3.61
CA GLN A 562 4.68 -26.53 3.09
C GLN A 562 5.52 -25.51 2.32
N SER A 563 4.89 -24.68 1.48
CA SER A 563 5.60 -23.65 0.71
C SER A 563 6.19 -22.55 1.60
N ILE A 564 5.49 -22.10 2.65
CA ILE A 564 6.04 -21.12 3.60
C ILE A 564 7.21 -21.73 4.38
N LYS A 565 7.11 -23.00 4.78
CA LYS A 565 8.21 -23.71 5.44
C LYS A 565 9.45 -23.76 4.56
N GLU A 566 9.30 -24.10 3.27
CA GLU A 566 10.38 -24.07 2.29
C GLU A 566 10.94 -22.65 2.12
N ALA A 567 10.06 -21.65 1.96
CA ALA A 567 10.46 -20.25 1.86
C ALA A 567 11.31 -19.82 3.07
N LYS A 568 10.91 -20.15 4.30
CA LYS A 568 11.67 -19.82 5.52
C LYS A 568 13.03 -20.52 5.58
N GLN A 569 13.14 -21.73 5.04
CA GLN A 569 14.40 -22.48 4.97
C GLN A 569 15.40 -21.84 4.01
N HIS A 570 14.92 -21.36 2.86
CA HIS A 570 15.76 -20.79 1.81
C HIS A 570 15.95 -19.26 1.91
N ALA A 571 15.14 -18.57 2.72
CA ALA A 571 15.20 -17.12 2.82
C ALA A 571 16.55 -16.67 3.40
N LEU A 572 17.22 -15.74 2.73
CA LEU A 572 18.41 -15.08 3.26
C LEU A 572 18.05 -13.97 4.24
N ARG A 573 16.85 -13.38 4.09
CA ARG A 573 16.36 -12.25 4.89
C ARG A 573 14.83 -12.23 4.97
N ASN A 574 14.29 -11.26 5.71
CA ASN A 574 12.86 -10.96 5.80
C ASN A 574 11.94 -12.13 6.23
N ARG A 575 12.39 -12.90 7.24
CA ARG A 575 11.61 -14.01 7.80
C ARG A 575 10.35 -13.55 8.54
N TYR A 576 10.32 -12.32 9.02
CA TYR A 576 9.17 -11.74 9.72
C TYR A 576 7.94 -11.65 8.81
N THR A 577 8.07 -11.15 7.58
CA THR A 577 6.96 -11.15 6.61
C THR A 577 6.44 -12.57 6.33
N LEU A 578 7.33 -13.57 6.24
CA LEU A 578 6.92 -14.98 6.08
C LEU A 578 6.16 -15.52 7.30
N GLU A 579 6.47 -15.05 8.50
CA GLU A 579 5.73 -15.35 9.72
C GLU A 579 4.35 -14.68 9.72
N VAL A 580 4.25 -13.43 9.29
CA VAL A 580 2.95 -12.74 9.11
C VAL A 580 2.04 -13.50 8.13
N TYR A 581 2.58 -13.96 7.00
CA TYR A 581 1.81 -14.78 6.05
C TYR A 581 1.42 -16.14 6.64
N GLU A 582 2.28 -16.78 7.43
CA GLU A 582 1.98 -18.04 8.11
C GLU A 582 0.81 -17.89 9.09
N GLN A 583 0.85 -16.86 9.94
CA GLN A 583 -0.23 -16.61 10.90
C GLN A 583 -1.55 -16.25 10.20
N THR A 584 -1.48 -15.52 9.09
CA THR A 584 -2.65 -15.23 8.24
C THR A 584 -3.25 -16.51 7.66
N ASN A 585 -2.42 -17.44 7.17
CA ASN A 585 -2.85 -18.75 6.68
C ASN A 585 -3.51 -19.60 7.79
N HIS A 586 -2.98 -19.58 9.01
CA HIS A 586 -3.61 -20.27 10.15
C HIS A 586 -4.99 -19.70 10.49
N LEU A 587 -5.16 -18.37 10.42
CA LEU A 587 -6.45 -17.73 10.60
C LEU A 587 -7.44 -18.13 9.51
N PHE A 588 -7.04 -18.11 8.24
CA PHE A 588 -7.93 -18.47 7.12
C PHE A 588 -8.42 -19.92 7.17
N ASN A 589 -7.60 -20.83 7.71
CA ASN A 589 -7.96 -22.23 7.87
C ASN A 589 -8.88 -22.52 9.08
N PHE A 590 -9.03 -21.60 10.04
CA PHE A 590 -9.95 -21.82 11.16
C PHE A 590 -11.40 -22.16 10.71
N PRO A 591 -12.07 -21.36 9.86
CA PRO A 591 -13.41 -21.69 9.41
C PRO A 591 -13.48 -22.97 8.57
N VAL A 592 -12.42 -23.30 7.82
CA VAL A 592 -12.30 -24.56 7.06
C VAL A 592 -12.39 -25.76 8.00
N ARG A 593 -11.55 -25.77 9.04
CA ARG A 593 -11.52 -26.85 10.05
C ARG A 593 -12.86 -26.98 10.76
N LEU A 594 -13.49 -25.87 11.12
CA LEU A 594 -14.79 -25.88 11.80
C LEU A 594 -15.90 -26.47 10.92
N ILE A 595 -15.99 -26.06 9.65
CA ILE A 595 -17.00 -26.57 8.70
C ILE A 595 -16.82 -28.08 8.50
N LEU A 596 -15.59 -28.55 8.36
CA LEU A 596 -15.30 -29.99 8.18
C LEU A 596 -15.60 -30.80 9.43
N ALA A 597 -15.30 -30.29 10.63
CA ALA A 597 -15.65 -30.95 11.89
C ALA A 597 -17.17 -31.03 12.09
N LEU A 598 -17.91 -29.96 11.78
CA LEU A 598 -19.38 -29.94 11.82
C LEU A 598 -19.99 -30.91 10.81
N HIS A 599 -19.43 -30.99 9.59
CA HIS A 599 -19.84 -31.98 8.59
C HIS A 599 -19.64 -33.41 9.09
N ASN A 600 -18.47 -33.72 9.65
CA ASN A 600 -18.16 -35.04 10.20
C ASN A 600 -19.17 -35.42 11.29
N TYR A 601 -19.49 -34.51 12.21
CA TYR A 601 -20.50 -34.75 13.23
C TYR A 601 -21.88 -35.02 12.61
N ASP A 602 -22.32 -34.20 11.66
CA ASP A 602 -23.65 -34.28 11.05
C ASP A 602 -23.91 -35.59 10.28
N ILE A 603 -22.87 -36.18 9.66
CA ILE A 603 -22.99 -37.45 8.93
C ILE A 603 -22.74 -38.69 9.81
N THR A 604 -22.29 -38.49 11.06
CA THR A 604 -21.98 -39.60 11.96
C THR A 604 -23.27 -40.15 12.57
N ILE A 605 -23.56 -41.41 12.25
CA ILE A 605 -24.78 -42.09 12.69
C ILE A 605 -24.56 -42.82 14.03
N HIS A 606 -23.39 -43.44 14.22
CA HIS A 606 -23.10 -44.22 15.42
C HIS A 606 -22.82 -43.31 16.63
N GLU A 607 -23.56 -43.53 17.71
CA GLU A 607 -23.53 -42.66 18.89
C GLU A 607 -22.16 -42.64 19.58
N GLN A 608 -21.41 -43.74 19.52
CA GLN A 608 -20.06 -43.84 20.07
C GLN A 608 -19.05 -42.99 19.28
N ASP A 609 -19.25 -42.84 17.96
CA ASP A 609 -18.42 -42.02 17.09
C ASP A 609 -18.81 -40.53 17.17
N LYS A 610 -20.04 -40.20 17.58
CA LYS A 610 -20.48 -38.81 17.79
C LYS A 610 -19.71 -38.11 18.91
N GLN A 611 -19.30 -38.84 19.95
CA GLN A 611 -18.44 -38.27 21.01
C GLN A 611 -17.09 -37.83 20.45
N THR A 612 -16.48 -38.67 19.61
CA THR A 612 -15.22 -38.36 18.92
C THR A 612 -15.40 -37.15 18.00
N ALA A 613 -16.51 -37.08 17.25
CA ALA A 613 -16.80 -35.93 16.39
C ALA A 613 -17.04 -34.63 17.19
N LEU A 614 -17.73 -34.70 18.34
CA LEU A 614 -17.86 -33.55 19.25
C LEU A 614 -16.51 -33.12 19.82
N GLN A 615 -15.64 -34.07 20.17
CA GLN A 615 -14.30 -33.77 20.63
C GLN A 615 -13.49 -33.03 19.56
N GLN A 616 -13.57 -33.44 18.30
CA GLN A 616 -12.91 -32.73 17.18
C GLN A 616 -13.40 -31.29 17.05
N ILE A 617 -14.72 -31.04 17.19
CA ILE A 617 -15.25 -29.67 17.18
C ILE A 617 -14.71 -28.86 18.36
N ASN A 618 -14.61 -29.48 19.55
CA ASN A 618 -14.04 -28.84 20.73
C ASN A 618 -12.57 -28.46 20.52
N GLU A 619 -11.78 -29.36 19.95
CA GLU A 619 -10.37 -29.14 19.63
C GLU A 619 -10.21 -27.95 18.68
N VAL A 620 -11.00 -27.86 17.60
CA VAL A 620 -10.99 -26.70 16.70
C VAL A 620 -11.35 -25.40 17.45
N CYS A 621 -12.35 -25.43 18.32
CA CYS A 621 -12.75 -24.27 19.12
C CYS A 621 -11.72 -23.85 20.18
N ASN A 622 -10.87 -24.77 20.64
CA ASN A 622 -9.80 -24.49 21.59
C ASN A 622 -8.55 -23.97 20.85
N ASP A 623 -8.23 -24.55 19.71
CA ASP A 623 -7.11 -24.14 18.86
C ASP A 623 -7.21 -22.69 18.39
N PHE A 624 -8.43 -22.15 18.24
CA PHE A 624 -8.62 -20.73 17.94
C PHE A 624 -7.89 -19.80 18.91
N GLN A 625 -7.86 -20.13 20.21
CA GLN A 625 -7.17 -19.30 21.21
C GLN A 625 -5.66 -19.31 20.99
N THR A 626 -5.10 -20.47 20.65
CA THR A 626 -3.68 -20.62 20.33
C THR A 626 -3.33 -19.87 19.06
N MET A 627 -4.10 -20.06 17.98
CA MET A 627 -3.91 -19.36 16.70
C MET A 627 -3.99 -17.85 16.87
N ARG A 628 -5.01 -17.36 17.57
CA ARG A 628 -5.19 -15.93 17.86
C ARG A 628 -3.99 -15.36 18.59
N LYS A 629 -3.57 -16.02 19.68
CA LYS A 629 -2.41 -15.59 20.46
C LYS A 629 -1.14 -15.51 19.61
N GLN A 630 -0.88 -16.51 18.77
CA GLN A 630 0.29 -16.52 17.89
C GLN A 630 0.26 -15.39 16.87
N LEU A 631 -0.89 -15.14 16.24
CA LEU A 631 -1.07 -14.02 15.32
C LEU A 631 -0.82 -12.69 16.02
N GLU A 632 -1.40 -12.48 17.20
CA GLU A 632 -1.23 -11.26 17.98
C GLU A 632 0.22 -11.07 18.43
N GLU A 633 0.91 -12.13 18.87
CA GLU A 633 2.33 -12.10 19.23
C GLU A 633 3.19 -11.68 18.02
N THR A 634 2.96 -12.24 16.83
CA THR A 634 3.68 -11.86 15.61
C THR A 634 3.39 -10.41 15.21
N TYR A 635 2.14 -9.97 15.17
CA TYR A 635 1.77 -8.61 14.77
C TYR A 635 2.28 -7.57 15.78
N SER A 636 2.25 -7.88 17.07
CA SER A 636 2.66 -6.96 18.14
C SER A 636 4.15 -6.57 18.13
N GLN A 637 4.97 -7.30 17.36
CA GLN A 637 6.39 -6.97 17.17
C GLN A 637 6.58 -5.60 16.53
N THR A 638 5.66 -5.19 15.64
CA THR A 638 5.74 -3.91 14.92
C THR A 638 4.53 -3.01 15.14
N ARG A 639 3.40 -3.54 15.65
CA ARG A 639 2.13 -2.81 15.84
C ARG A 639 1.65 -2.73 17.29
N PHE A 640 0.89 -1.69 17.63
CA PHE A 640 0.05 -1.68 18.83
C PHE A 640 -1.25 -2.44 18.58
N MET A 641 -1.49 -3.51 19.35
CA MET A 641 -2.62 -4.42 19.14
C MET A 641 -3.95 -3.91 19.71
N GLU A 642 -3.89 -2.85 20.51
CA GLU A 642 -5.04 -2.27 21.21
C GLU A 642 -4.89 -0.74 21.29
N GLN A 643 -6.02 -0.05 21.36
CA GLN A 643 -6.09 1.37 21.66
C GLN A 643 -5.68 1.62 23.11
N PRO A 644 -5.04 2.77 23.41
CA PRO A 644 -4.62 3.09 24.77
C PRO A 644 -5.82 3.41 25.68
N ASP A 645 -5.60 3.27 26.99
CA ASP A 645 -6.56 3.74 28.00
C ASP A 645 -6.91 5.22 27.77
N GLY A 646 -8.23 5.51 27.78
CA GLY A 646 -8.75 6.86 27.54
C GLY A 646 -8.94 7.22 26.07
N TYR A 647 -8.71 6.31 25.12
CA TYR A 647 -9.05 6.52 23.71
C TYR A 647 -10.57 6.75 23.54
N ILE A 648 -10.92 7.77 22.76
CA ILE A 648 -12.30 8.11 22.44
C ILE A 648 -12.56 7.68 21.00
N ALA A 649 -13.43 6.70 20.81
CA ALA A 649 -13.83 6.26 19.48
C ALA A 649 -14.73 7.31 18.79
N ASP A 650 -14.69 7.34 17.46
CA ASP A 650 -15.54 8.20 16.65
C ASP A 650 -17.02 7.82 16.83
N GLN A 651 -17.91 8.81 16.83
CA GLN A 651 -19.31 8.66 17.21
C GLN A 651 -20.18 8.13 16.08
N ASN A 652 -19.90 8.45 14.82
CA ASN A 652 -20.78 8.04 13.72
C ASN A 652 -20.53 6.61 13.23
N HIS A 653 -20.06 5.72 14.14
CA HIS A 653 -19.96 4.27 13.97
C HIS A 653 -19.53 3.91 12.55
N HIS A 654 -18.32 4.34 12.16
CA HIS A 654 -17.73 3.85 10.93
C HIS A 654 -18.01 2.36 10.84
N ASN A 655 -18.68 1.96 9.77
CA ASN A 655 -18.83 0.54 9.50
C ASN A 655 -17.46 -0.06 9.14
N HIS A 656 -16.36 0.69 9.24
CA HIS A 656 -15.00 0.19 9.09
C HIS A 656 -14.78 -0.93 10.10
N LEU A 657 -14.19 -2.01 9.63
CA LEU A 657 -14.00 -3.20 10.44
C LEU A 657 -13.07 -2.87 11.62
N ALA A 658 -12.01 -2.11 11.38
CA ALA A 658 -11.00 -1.73 12.38
C ALA A 658 -11.56 -0.88 13.54
N ALA A 659 -12.73 -0.25 13.38
CA ALA A 659 -13.36 0.56 14.43
C ALA A 659 -14.32 -0.23 15.34
N LYS A 660 -14.54 -1.54 15.10
CA LYS A 660 -15.55 -2.31 15.83
C LYS A 660 -15.19 -2.63 17.27
N THR A 661 -13.90 -2.69 17.59
CA THR A 661 -13.40 -2.98 18.94
C THR A 661 -12.10 -2.22 19.18
N ASN A 662 -11.81 -1.91 20.44
CA ASN A 662 -10.57 -1.23 20.85
C ASN A 662 -9.35 -2.17 20.91
N ASN A 663 -9.54 -3.45 20.60
CA ASN A 663 -8.50 -4.48 20.55
C ASN A 663 -8.66 -5.28 19.25
N SER A 664 -7.82 -6.30 19.07
CA SER A 664 -7.83 -7.23 17.93
C SER A 664 -9.12 -8.01 17.67
N ASP A 665 -10.17 -7.92 18.50
CA ASP A 665 -11.42 -8.69 18.32
C ASP A 665 -12.08 -8.45 16.94
N TRP A 666 -11.89 -7.28 16.34
CA TRP A 666 -12.46 -6.92 15.05
C TRP A 666 -11.96 -7.78 13.88
N TRP A 667 -10.76 -8.36 13.97
CA TRP A 667 -10.27 -9.32 12.99
C TRP A 667 -11.07 -10.62 12.98
N TYR A 668 -11.69 -10.95 14.11
CA TYR A 668 -12.41 -12.19 14.35
C TYR A 668 -13.93 -11.97 14.35
N TYR A 669 -14.39 -11.09 13.45
CA TYR A 669 -15.75 -10.54 13.40
C TYR A 669 -16.83 -11.63 13.36
N TYR A 670 -16.60 -12.72 12.62
CA TYR A 670 -17.51 -13.86 12.57
C TYR A 670 -17.04 -15.00 13.47
N GLU A 671 -15.74 -15.15 13.65
CA GLU A 671 -15.11 -16.27 14.31
C GLU A 671 -15.44 -16.31 15.81
N ILE A 672 -15.35 -15.17 16.52
CA ILE A 672 -15.69 -15.10 17.95
C ILE A 672 -17.18 -15.44 18.19
N PRO A 673 -18.16 -14.80 17.51
CA PRO A 673 -19.57 -15.17 17.63
C PRO A 673 -19.84 -16.63 17.27
N MET A 674 -19.20 -17.17 16.23
CA MET A 674 -19.38 -18.55 15.80
C MET A 674 -18.86 -19.55 16.85
N ILE A 675 -17.73 -19.27 17.49
CA ILE A 675 -17.21 -20.11 18.59
C ILE A 675 -18.18 -20.12 19.76
N ARG A 676 -18.71 -18.97 20.16
CA ARG A 676 -19.72 -18.89 21.23
C ARG A 676 -20.95 -19.71 20.88
N LYS A 677 -21.47 -19.58 19.65
CA LYS A 677 -22.62 -20.34 19.14
C LYS A 677 -22.35 -21.84 19.18
N THR A 678 -21.20 -22.29 18.68
CA THR A 678 -20.79 -23.69 18.63
C THR A 678 -20.63 -24.30 20.03
N ARG A 679 -19.96 -23.60 20.97
CA ARG A 679 -19.79 -24.09 22.34
C ARG A 679 -21.13 -24.25 23.08
N THR A 680 -22.05 -23.30 22.93
CA THR A 680 -23.40 -23.42 23.52
C THR A 680 -24.16 -24.62 22.95
N TRP A 681 -24.11 -24.81 21.64
CA TRP A 681 -24.73 -25.96 20.99
C TRP A 681 -24.10 -27.28 21.45
N MET A 682 -22.77 -27.39 21.50
CA MET A 682 -22.07 -28.59 21.98
C MET A 682 -22.47 -28.97 23.40
N ASN A 683 -22.53 -28.00 24.32
CA ASN A 683 -22.95 -28.25 25.70
C ASN A 683 -24.38 -28.85 25.76
N SER A 684 -25.28 -28.41 24.87
CA SER A 684 -26.62 -28.99 24.76
C SER A 684 -26.60 -30.44 24.24
N GLN A 685 -25.67 -30.78 23.34
CA GLN A 685 -25.52 -32.16 22.84
C GLN A 685 -24.94 -33.08 23.91
N THR A 686 -23.90 -32.64 24.64
CA THR A 686 -23.32 -33.42 25.74
C THR A 686 -24.34 -33.65 26.87
N ALA A 687 -25.18 -32.67 27.16
CA ALA A 687 -26.26 -32.82 28.15
C ALA A 687 -27.33 -33.82 27.68
N ARG A 688 -27.71 -33.81 26.39
CA ARG A 688 -28.62 -34.81 25.81
C ARG A 688 -28.06 -36.23 25.94
N GLN A 689 -26.79 -36.43 25.62
CA GLN A 689 -26.14 -37.75 25.66
C GLN A 689 -26.02 -38.33 27.08
N LYS A 690 -25.94 -37.50 28.12
CA LYS A 690 -25.99 -37.94 29.53
C LYS A 690 -27.39 -38.36 30.00
N ASN A 691 -28.44 -37.99 29.26
CA ASN A 691 -29.85 -38.23 29.59
C ASN A 691 -30.50 -39.32 28.71
N ILE A 692 -29.72 -40.01 27.87
CA ILE A 692 -30.16 -41.22 27.16
C ILE A 692 -29.88 -42.41 28.09
N PRO A 693 -30.91 -43.18 28.50
CA PRO A 693 -30.78 -44.25 29.50
C PRO A 693 -29.91 -45.44 29.06
#